data_AF-K0RJ27-F1
#
_entry.id   AF-K0RJ27-F1
#
_cell.length_a   1.000
_cell.length_b   1.000
_cell.length_c   1.000
_cell.angle_alpha   90.00
_cell.angle_beta   90.00
_cell.angle_gamma   90.00
#
_symmetry.space_group_name_H-M   'P 1'
#
loop_
_entity.id
_entity.type
_entity.pdbx_description
1 polymer ?
#
loop_
_entity_poly.entity_id
_entity_poly.type
_entity_poly.pdbx_seq_one_letter_code
_entity_poly.pdbx_strand_id
1 'polypeptide(L)'
;MASPIRPMSSCIASALPRFNSCQASRADFEIPVSLRSLFNNDNGAFLSLSPLLLLAVATLLCSLLAAQYLSRTPISQLGHVGHRGRVHFSFKERTTGSGSRLVDWFLYGGCVWIRALQCVWDHMAGGRMHNAGDEMAVSQGENLFACMGVAKDATLGIGNEHAAAPTSKKPQETNTLTGILGYDSSLGSLGPLVLAPMRASCFLLIWLAASDFLVSTHRELTTWIASTDRSVGLVVSAASFFIDRTEQVMKIGSAVESFAETSMGDSIFLKTAAYSIVFVLLGEIKFYVLGMVCSFFKIYVPRGVSHPGGPRPHKIARMPKWTGGKDHYLPEDALKANWRCAVAHDAHRATLTNPIGPAKLSGEPFGRQIWTTVPNRSSDGLIETEDDLEMKLRDEFGVKSMNGNKPETSKKNREQTKIADQNIFSPILGFVQGILPNSDNNEKPGQSNDKEMSHMKVLVESLASGGRTPMAFDPSKNPNSCDQPFRSQMITQFLEKNGGRLPEELSYLHDENGTVPKPTCAIDAAKRGVAFYSMLQTTDGHWAGDYGGPHFLLPGLVVAWYILGRPSNMISAEHGALMLHYLRVHQQEDGGWGTHIESPSTMFGTTMIYLAVRLLGGNKHDEWVKRGREFIKNEGGAIMTSSWAKFWLCLVGCMDWKGHNSVPPEMWLLPNWFPFHPGRLWCHCRMVYLPMGYLYGYRFVYSDAETDPLIAELREELYCEHYDSIQWESTRHLVAEMDNYSPIPAFMIFAQNILSLYENWSIFRPFRDAVRKKGLTFCAEYMKAEDQQTNFIDIGPVNKALNLVAAFHAAGSDVNHQAVQSHIMRVPDYLWVAEDGMKAQGYNGSQCWDTSFAIQAIWECKLLDHFPLLSSKVWAYLERSQILSTETSKASPAYQYETPTSRERFYRHVSKGGWPFSTSAHGWPISDCTGEGLKGVLALMDSPVVMAAVGKGVLKSIEPSRIHDAVNVMLTLQNEDGGWATYENNRGFGWYEELNPSEVFGDIMIDYSYVECSMASLTALAEFHEKFPCHRSDEIKLSICRGKEFMKSIQREDGSWYGSWACCFCYGCWFGIEGLTKAGESHSSATIRKCCQFLLSKQRPNGGWGEDFTSCYDKDYARKGMECYGDEGSGVVSTAWALLALSAAKCDDVNAVRRGVQYLIDRQLDCGDWPQEGISGVFNRACGITYTAYRNVFPIWALGRCSSVYGSSLVQPGAEDK
;
A
#
# COMPACT_ATOMS: atom_id res chain seq x y z
N MET A 1 30.72 38.23 20.71
CA MET A 1 30.87 38.62 22.13
C MET A 1 29.58 39.30 22.59
N ALA A 2 29.30 39.31 23.90
CA ALA A 2 28.22 40.05 24.58
C ALA A 2 26.75 39.74 24.16
N SER A 3 26.05 39.08 25.08
CA SER A 3 24.58 39.09 25.28
C SER A 3 24.27 40.10 26.43
N PRO A 4 23.03 40.37 26.91
CA PRO A 4 21.67 40.07 26.43
C PRO A 4 20.73 41.30 26.35
N ILE A 5 19.46 41.11 25.98
CA ILE A 5 18.33 41.94 26.46
C ILE A 5 17.18 41.04 26.95
N ARG A 6 16.62 41.34 28.14
CA ARG A 6 15.35 40.82 28.68
C ARG A 6 14.26 41.90 28.56
N PRO A 7 12.97 41.54 28.57
CA PRO A 7 12.18 41.67 29.82
C PRO A 7 11.50 40.34 30.21
N MET A 8 11.42 39.91 31.48
CA MET A 8 10.86 40.51 32.71
C MET A 8 9.36 40.14 32.91
N SER A 9 8.97 39.85 34.14
CA SER A 9 7.68 39.23 34.49
C SER A 9 7.02 39.85 35.72
N SER A 10 5.74 39.49 35.95
CA SER A 10 4.91 39.73 37.15
C SER A 10 4.18 41.07 37.31
N CYS A 11 3.11 41.01 38.10
CA CYS A 11 2.33 42.09 38.72
C CYS A 11 1.50 43.03 37.82
N ILE A 12 0.18 42.80 37.79
CA ILE A 12 -0.78 43.57 38.63
C ILE A 12 -2.09 42.77 38.74
N ALA A 13 -2.69 42.75 39.94
CA ALA A 13 -4.05 42.29 40.17
C ALA A 13 -4.67 43.07 41.33
N SER A 14 -5.79 43.77 41.10
CA SER A 14 -6.85 44.10 42.09
C SER A 14 -7.84 45.14 41.55
N ALA A 15 -9.11 44.76 41.39
CA ALA A 15 -10.25 45.66 41.33
C ALA A 15 -11.56 44.86 41.58
N LEU A 16 -11.98 44.78 42.83
CA LEU A 16 -13.26 44.22 43.29
C LEU A 16 -13.71 45.09 44.48
N PRO A 17 -15.01 45.41 44.64
CA PRO A 17 -15.81 44.52 45.49
C PRO A 17 -17.32 44.42 45.17
N ARG A 18 -17.85 43.20 45.41
CA ARG A 18 -19.09 42.85 46.13
C ARG A 18 -20.26 43.86 46.20
N PHE A 19 -21.46 43.36 45.90
CA PHE A 19 -22.55 43.35 46.88
C PHE A 19 -23.30 42.00 46.83
N ASN A 20 -24.12 41.68 47.84
CA ASN A 20 -24.71 40.35 48.04
C ASN A 20 -26.10 40.43 48.70
N SER A 21 -26.90 39.36 48.58
CA SER A 21 -28.21 39.09 49.19
C SER A 21 -29.41 40.01 48.87
N CYS A 22 -30.53 39.41 48.42
CA CYS A 22 -31.74 39.21 49.24
C CYS A 22 -32.65 38.10 48.63
N GLN A 23 -33.87 37.91 49.16
CA GLN A 23 -34.65 36.66 49.00
C GLN A 23 -35.93 36.75 48.14
N ALA A 24 -36.32 35.59 47.60
CA ALA A 24 -37.68 35.05 47.43
C ALA A 24 -38.74 35.72 46.51
N SER A 25 -39.29 34.90 45.60
CA SER A 25 -40.74 34.59 45.56
C SER A 25 -41.04 33.34 44.71
N ARG A 26 -42.08 32.57 45.05
CA ARG A 26 -42.68 31.54 44.17
C ARG A 26 -43.76 32.15 43.28
N ALA A 27 -43.84 31.68 42.04
CA ALA A 27 -45.04 31.54 41.20
C ALA A 27 -44.63 30.57 40.07
N ASP A 28 -45.00 29.29 40.10
CA ASP A 28 -46.34 28.76 39.80
C ASP A 28 -46.75 28.96 38.33
N PHE A 29 -46.52 27.90 37.54
CA PHE A 29 -47.23 27.62 36.29
C PHE A 29 -47.59 26.13 36.29
N GLU A 30 -48.87 25.82 36.13
CA GLU A 30 -49.40 24.48 36.36
C GLU A 30 -49.15 23.52 35.20
N ILE A 31 -48.92 22.25 35.51
CA ILE A 31 -48.87 21.16 34.53
C ILE A 31 -50.28 20.55 34.42
N PRO A 32 -50.93 20.57 33.24
CA PRO A 32 -52.23 19.92 33.05
C PRO A 32 -52.19 18.41 33.35
N VAL A 33 -53.07 17.97 34.25
CA VAL A 33 -53.11 16.58 34.72
C VAL A 33 -53.85 15.68 33.72
N SER A 34 -53.14 15.14 32.72
CA SER A 34 -53.75 14.23 31.73
C SER A 34 -52.87 13.08 31.19
N LEU A 35 -51.82 12.66 31.92
CA LEU A 35 -50.96 11.53 31.50
C LEU A 35 -50.65 10.48 32.58
N ARG A 36 -51.37 10.50 33.72
CA ARG A 36 -51.16 9.56 34.85
C ARG A 36 -52.03 8.29 34.82
N SER A 37 -52.82 8.08 33.76
CA SER A 37 -53.77 6.96 33.60
C SER A 37 -53.31 5.82 32.69
N LEU A 38 -52.11 5.92 32.09
CA LEU A 38 -51.55 4.89 31.19
C LEU A 38 -50.63 3.85 31.88
N PHE A 39 -50.35 4.02 33.17
CA PHE A 39 -49.48 3.13 33.95
C PHE A 39 -50.18 2.58 35.20
N ASN A 40 -51.37 2.01 35.01
CA ASN A 40 -51.99 1.12 35.99
C ASN A 40 -52.99 0.18 35.30
N ASN A 41 -52.52 -0.99 34.88
CA ASN A 41 -53.38 -2.13 34.60
C ASN A 41 -52.55 -3.43 34.67
N ASP A 42 -52.66 -4.15 35.78
CA ASP A 42 -52.10 -5.49 35.92
C ASP A 42 -52.88 -6.47 35.03
N ASN A 43 -52.35 -6.78 33.85
CA ASN A 43 -52.63 -8.02 33.12
C ASN A 43 -51.55 -8.28 32.06
N GLY A 44 -50.99 -9.49 32.04
CA GLY A 44 -49.84 -9.83 31.20
C GLY A 44 -50.20 -10.05 29.73
N ALA A 45 -49.64 -9.23 28.84
CA ALA A 45 -49.59 -9.49 27.40
C ALA A 45 -48.25 -9.00 26.83
N PHE A 46 -47.67 -9.77 25.90
CA PHE A 46 -46.45 -9.37 25.17
C PHE A 46 -46.74 -8.15 24.28
N LEU A 47 -45.86 -7.14 24.31
CA LEU A 47 -45.81 -6.08 23.31
C LEU A 47 -44.44 -6.04 22.64
N SER A 48 -44.44 -6.22 21.32
CA SER A 48 -43.24 -6.22 20.48
C SER A 48 -43.05 -4.88 19.78
N LEU A 49 -41.79 -4.46 19.65
CA LEU A 49 -41.35 -3.26 18.94
C LEU A 49 -40.26 -3.66 17.93
N SER A 50 -40.25 -3.22 16.67
CA SER A 50 -41.36 -2.86 15.76
C SER A 50 -40.79 -2.96 14.32
N PRO A 51 -41.51 -3.51 13.32
CA PRO A 51 -41.00 -3.61 11.95
C PRO A 51 -40.60 -2.28 11.30
N LEU A 52 -41.13 -1.15 11.79
CA LEU A 52 -40.93 0.18 11.21
C LEU A 52 -39.47 0.65 11.18
N LEU A 53 -38.64 0.26 12.15
CA LEU A 53 -37.23 0.68 12.19
C LEU A 53 -36.40 0.00 11.08
N LEU A 54 -36.64 -1.30 10.87
CA LEU A 54 -36.08 -2.04 9.73
C LEU A 54 -36.57 -1.48 8.39
N LEU A 55 -37.83 -1.05 8.34
CA LEU A 55 -38.46 -0.50 7.14
C LEU A 55 -37.89 0.87 6.74
N ALA A 56 -37.58 1.73 7.70
CA ALA A 56 -36.91 3.01 7.46
C ALA A 56 -35.50 2.80 6.87
N VAL A 57 -34.70 1.90 7.46
CA VAL A 57 -33.35 1.56 6.96
C VAL A 57 -33.42 0.96 5.55
N ALA A 58 -34.36 0.04 5.29
CA ALA A 58 -34.56 -0.54 3.96
C ALA A 58 -34.95 0.51 2.91
N THR A 59 -35.81 1.47 3.27
CA THR A 59 -36.25 2.55 2.36
C THR A 59 -35.11 3.50 2.01
N LEU A 60 -34.24 3.83 2.98
CA LEU A 60 -33.04 4.63 2.76
C LEU A 60 -32.06 3.92 1.80
N LEU A 61 -31.82 2.63 2.02
CA LEU A 61 -30.96 1.80 1.16
C LEU A 61 -31.51 1.68 -0.27
N CYS A 62 -32.81 1.45 -0.44
CA CYS A 62 -33.44 1.42 -1.77
C CYS A 62 -33.35 2.76 -2.51
N SER A 63 -33.43 3.88 -1.79
CA SER A 63 -33.29 5.23 -2.39
C SER A 63 -31.86 5.49 -2.89
N LEU A 64 -30.85 5.08 -2.12
CA LEU A 64 -29.43 5.17 -2.52
C LEU A 64 -29.12 4.27 -3.73
N LEU A 65 -29.66 3.04 -3.74
CA LEU A 65 -29.52 2.11 -4.88
C LEU A 65 -30.15 2.65 -6.18
N ALA A 66 -31.31 3.29 -6.09
CA ALA A 66 -31.97 3.90 -7.25
C ALA A 66 -31.14 5.06 -7.85
N ALA A 67 -30.56 5.92 -7.01
CA ALA A 67 -29.66 6.98 -7.45
C ALA A 67 -28.39 6.42 -8.13
N GLN A 68 -27.80 5.35 -7.57
CA GLN A 68 -26.59 4.71 -8.11
C GLN A 68 -26.82 3.97 -9.44
N TYR A 69 -28.06 3.57 -9.75
CA TYR A 69 -28.37 2.96 -11.05
C TYR A 69 -28.45 4.02 -12.17
N LEU A 70 -29.02 5.19 -11.87
CA LEU A 70 -29.14 6.31 -12.81
C LEU A 70 -27.82 7.02 -13.09
N SER A 71 -26.84 6.94 -12.19
CA SER A 71 -25.49 7.49 -12.40
C SER A 71 -24.60 6.62 -13.31
N ARG A 72 -25.09 5.46 -13.80
CA ARG A 72 -24.33 4.53 -14.67
C ARG A 72 -24.58 4.70 -16.17
N THR A 73 -25.43 5.64 -16.60
CA THR A 73 -25.73 5.86 -18.02
C THR A 73 -24.78 6.91 -18.63
N PRO A 74 -23.92 6.57 -19.61
CA PRO A 74 -22.99 7.54 -20.19
C PRO A 74 -23.71 8.51 -21.14
N ILE A 75 -23.71 9.80 -20.82
CA ILE A 75 -24.09 10.87 -21.76
C ILE A 75 -22.81 11.54 -22.26
N SER A 76 -22.13 10.88 -23.21
CA SER A 76 -20.83 11.31 -23.75
C SER A 76 -20.76 11.29 -25.28
N GLN A 77 -21.88 11.61 -25.96
CA GLN A 77 -21.93 11.91 -27.40
C GLN A 77 -22.83 13.12 -27.73
N LEU A 78 -22.44 14.31 -27.27
CA LEU A 78 -22.85 15.58 -27.87
C LEU A 78 -21.62 16.52 -27.88
N GLY A 79 -21.19 16.95 -29.07
CA GLY A 79 -19.87 17.54 -29.27
C GLY A 79 -19.75 19.01 -28.85
N HIS A 80 -18.60 19.37 -28.28
CA HIS A 80 -18.21 20.78 -28.11
C HIS A 80 -17.85 21.42 -29.46
N VAL A 81 -18.76 22.22 -30.01
CA VAL A 81 -18.42 23.21 -31.04
C VAL A 81 -17.79 24.42 -30.37
N GLY A 82 -16.61 24.85 -30.84
CA GLY A 82 -15.80 25.87 -30.18
C GLY A 82 -16.34 27.31 -30.28
N HIS A 83 -16.12 28.11 -29.24
CA HIS A 83 -16.42 29.55 -29.25
C HIS A 83 -15.25 30.39 -29.78
N ARG A 84 -15.45 31.06 -30.92
CA ARG A 84 -14.79 32.33 -31.31
C ARG A 84 -15.52 32.98 -32.51
N GLY A 85 -15.75 34.30 -32.45
CA GLY A 85 -16.24 35.11 -33.58
C GLY A 85 -17.59 35.81 -33.37
N ARG A 86 -17.71 37.08 -33.79
CA ARG A 86 -18.94 37.89 -33.83
C ARG A 86 -19.26 38.31 -35.27
N VAL A 87 -20.50 38.13 -35.76
CA VAL A 87 -21.06 38.85 -36.93
C VAL A 87 -22.61 38.94 -36.79
N HIS A 88 -23.27 39.81 -37.57
CA HIS A 88 -24.73 40.00 -37.66
C HIS A 88 -25.13 40.03 -39.17
N PHE A 89 -26.38 39.89 -39.62
CA PHE A 89 -27.73 39.93 -39.01
C PHE A 89 -28.49 38.59 -39.33
N SER A 90 -29.82 38.39 -39.34
CA SER A 90 -31.01 39.27 -39.31
C SER A 90 -32.29 38.53 -38.85
N PHE A 91 -33.41 39.26 -38.74
CA PHE A 91 -34.73 38.74 -38.34
C PHE A 91 -35.63 38.36 -39.52
N LYS A 92 -36.37 37.24 -39.38
CA LYS A 92 -37.73 37.07 -39.95
C LYS A 92 -38.53 36.00 -39.20
N GLU A 93 -39.84 36.19 -39.08
CA GLU A 93 -40.77 35.38 -38.27
C GLU A 93 -41.23 34.11 -39.06
N ARG A 94 -41.63 32.98 -38.46
CA ARG A 94 -42.76 32.80 -37.51
C ARG A 94 -42.75 31.44 -36.77
N THR A 95 -43.31 31.47 -35.55
CA THR A 95 -44.04 30.42 -34.80
C THR A 95 -43.40 29.06 -34.46
N THR A 96 -43.33 28.81 -33.13
CA THR A 96 -43.57 27.55 -32.38
C THR A 96 -42.63 26.34 -32.50
N GLY A 97 -42.25 25.78 -31.34
CA GLY A 97 -42.30 24.31 -31.18
C GLY A 97 -41.05 23.52 -30.72
N SER A 98 -40.09 24.09 -29.98
CA SER A 98 -38.95 23.30 -29.45
C SER A 98 -39.36 22.36 -28.29
N GLY A 99 -40.02 21.24 -28.60
CA GLY A 99 -40.48 20.28 -27.58
C GLY A 99 -40.72 18.82 -28.01
N SER A 100 -40.87 18.49 -29.29
CA SER A 100 -41.33 17.13 -29.68
C SER A 100 -40.27 16.02 -29.53
N ARG A 101 -38.99 16.30 -29.85
CA ARG A 101 -38.01 15.26 -30.20
C ARG A 101 -37.65 14.25 -29.10
N LEU A 102 -37.94 14.53 -27.83
CA LEU A 102 -37.83 13.52 -26.77
C LEU A 102 -39.08 12.63 -26.71
N VAL A 103 -40.26 13.24 -26.82
CA VAL A 103 -41.57 12.56 -26.86
C VAL A 103 -41.66 11.64 -28.07
N ASP A 104 -41.18 12.08 -29.24
CA ASP A 104 -41.13 11.29 -30.47
C ASP A 104 -40.34 9.97 -30.26
N TRP A 105 -39.27 9.99 -29.46
CA TRP A 105 -38.43 8.82 -29.16
C TRP A 105 -39.12 7.87 -28.17
N PHE A 106 -39.74 8.40 -27.10
CA PHE A 106 -40.48 7.60 -26.11
C PHE A 106 -41.75 6.97 -26.70
N LEU A 107 -42.47 7.67 -27.58
CA LEU A 107 -43.61 7.11 -28.31
C LEU A 107 -43.18 5.95 -29.22
N TYR A 108 -42.03 6.05 -29.90
CA TYR A 108 -41.51 4.96 -30.71
C TYR A 108 -41.20 3.71 -29.87
N GLY A 109 -40.57 3.89 -28.69
CA GLY A 109 -40.32 2.80 -27.74
C GLY A 109 -41.60 2.15 -27.21
N GLY A 110 -42.63 2.95 -26.89
CA GLY A 110 -43.95 2.45 -26.48
C GLY A 110 -44.65 1.63 -27.56
N CYS A 111 -44.61 2.09 -28.82
CA CYS A 111 -45.20 1.36 -29.95
C CYS A 111 -44.52 0.00 -30.20
N VAL A 112 -43.21 -0.12 -29.96
CA VAL A 112 -42.49 -1.41 -30.06
C VAL A 112 -42.95 -2.38 -28.95
N TRP A 113 -43.10 -1.90 -27.71
CA TRP A 113 -43.61 -2.72 -26.60
C TRP A 113 -45.05 -3.19 -26.80
N ILE A 114 -45.93 -2.33 -27.32
CA ILE A 114 -47.33 -2.69 -27.62
C ILE A 114 -47.38 -3.77 -28.72
N ARG A 115 -46.56 -3.64 -29.79
CA ARG A 115 -46.46 -4.68 -30.82
C ARG A 115 -45.91 -6.00 -30.29
N ALA A 116 -44.95 -5.98 -29.37
CA ALA A 116 -44.44 -7.19 -28.74
C ALA A 116 -45.52 -7.91 -27.91
N LEU A 117 -46.28 -7.17 -27.09
CA LEU A 117 -47.39 -7.72 -26.31
C LEU A 117 -48.52 -8.25 -27.21
N GLN A 118 -48.83 -7.58 -28.31
CA GLN A 118 -49.87 -8.01 -29.24
C GLN A 118 -49.44 -9.25 -30.05
N CYS A 119 -48.16 -9.34 -30.45
CA CYS A 119 -47.62 -10.55 -31.07
C CYS A 119 -47.65 -11.77 -30.12
N VAL A 120 -47.45 -11.55 -28.81
CA VAL A 120 -47.61 -12.60 -27.78
C VAL A 120 -49.07 -13.00 -27.61
N TRP A 121 -50.00 -12.04 -27.64
CA TRP A 121 -51.44 -12.30 -27.57
C TRP A 121 -51.93 -13.16 -28.75
N ASP A 122 -51.57 -12.78 -29.97
CA ASP A 122 -51.95 -13.52 -31.18
C ASP A 122 -51.37 -14.95 -31.19
N HIS A 123 -50.19 -15.15 -30.60
CA HIS A 123 -49.57 -16.47 -30.42
C HIS A 123 -50.26 -17.33 -29.35
N MET A 124 -50.95 -16.73 -28.37
CA MET A 124 -51.76 -17.45 -27.39
C MET A 124 -53.19 -17.74 -27.86
N ALA A 125 -53.69 -17.01 -28.87
CA ALA A 125 -55.08 -17.08 -29.31
C ALA A 125 -55.34 -18.01 -30.53
N GLY A 126 -54.31 -18.41 -31.28
CA GLY A 126 -54.45 -19.10 -32.57
C GLY A 126 -54.20 -20.61 -32.57
N GLY A 127 -55.26 -21.42 -32.70
CA GLY A 127 -55.16 -22.88 -32.83
C GLY A 127 -55.35 -23.42 -34.26
N ARG A 128 -54.29 -24.03 -34.82
CA ARG A 128 -54.19 -24.76 -36.11
C ARG A 128 -54.29 -23.93 -37.42
N MET A 129 -53.28 -24.07 -38.29
CA MET A 129 -53.46 -24.22 -39.75
C MET A 129 -52.24 -24.89 -40.41
N HIS A 130 -52.31 -25.17 -41.72
CA HIS A 130 -51.40 -26.05 -42.47
C HIS A 130 -50.38 -25.33 -43.38
N ASN A 131 -49.29 -26.05 -43.67
CA ASN A 131 -48.42 -26.05 -44.86
C ASN A 131 -48.45 -24.85 -45.85
N ALA A 132 -47.38 -24.04 -45.83
CA ALA A 132 -46.72 -23.36 -46.97
C ALA A 132 -45.35 -22.82 -46.46
N GLY A 133 -44.34 -22.49 -47.28
CA GLY A 133 -44.23 -22.55 -48.75
C GLY A 133 -43.41 -21.37 -49.30
N ASP A 134 -42.09 -21.41 -49.10
CA ASP A 134 -41.00 -20.61 -49.72
C ASP A 134 -40.92 -19.05 -49.60
N GLU A 135 -39.66 -18.62 -49.53
CA GLU A 135 -38.98 -17.31 -49.72
C GLU A 135 -39.75 -15.96 -49.80
N MET A 136 -39.30 -14.96 -49.01
CA MET A 136 -38.39 -13.88 -49.47
C MET A 136 -38.09 -12.77 -48.40
N ALA A 137 -36.98 -12.03 -48.61
CA ALA A 137 -36.73 -10.63 -48.20
C ALA A 137 -36.48 -10.23 -46.71
N VAL A 138 -35.33 -10.64 -46.17
CA VAL A 138 -34.21 -9.77 -45.70
C VAL A 138 -34.49 -8.42 -44.98
N SER A 139 -33.75 -8.23 -43.87
CA SER A 139 -33.37 -6.98 -43.14
C SER A 139 -34.14 -6.57 -41.87
N GLN A 140 -33.42 -5.87 -40.98
CA GLN A 140 -33.88 -5.31 -39.68
C GLN A 140 -34.24 -6.31 -38.57
N GLY A 141 -33.39 -7.32 -38.34
CA GLY A 141 -33.43 -8.19 -37.14
C GLY A 141 -32.13 -8.21 -36.31
N GLU A 142 -30.97 -8.00 -36.93
CA GLU A 142 -29.66 -8.19 -36.29
C GLU A 142 -29.01 -6.85 -35.92
N ASN A 143 -29.12 -6.46 -34.64
CA ASN A 143 -28.23 -5.46 -34.02
C ASN A 143 -28.29 -5.43 -32.47
N LEU A 144 -29.32 -6.00 -31.84
CA LEU A 144 -29.48 -5.89 -30.37
C LEU A 144 -28.59 -6.85 -29.56
N PHE A 145 -28.11 -7.95 -30.16
CA PHE A 145 -27.27 -8.96 -29.47
C PHE A 145 -25.76 -8.74 -29.61
N ALA A 146 -25.31 -7.81 -30.46
CA ALA A 146 -23.89 -7.52 -30.66
C ALA A 146 -23.23 -6.73 -29.50
N CYS A 147 -24.03 -6.16 -28.57
CA CYS A 147 -23.54 -5.32 -27.47
C CYS A 147 -23.20 -6.09 -26.18
N MET A 148 -23.36 -7.42 -26.14
CA MET A 148 -22.99 -8.26 -25.00
C MET A 148 -21.90 -9.25 -25.42
N GLY A 149 -20.67 -8.74 -25.48
CA GLY A 149 -19.52 -9.44 -26.08
C GLY A 149 -19.19 -10.77 -25.39
N VAL A 150 -19.51 -11.87 -26.08
CA VAL A 150 -19.04 -13.22 -25.77
C VAL A 150 -18.27 -13.72 -27.00
N ALA A 151 -16.98 -14.00 -26.83
CA ALA A 151 -16.17 -14.58 -27.90
C ALA A 151 -16.62 -16.01 -28.21
N LYS A 152 -16.73 -16.35 -29.50
CA LYS A 152 -16.86 -17.75 -29.94
C LYS A 152 -15.47 -18.34 -30.12
N ASP A 153 -15.11 -19.31 -29.29
CA ASP A 153 -14.03 -20.24 -29.63
C ASP A 153 -14.42 -21.07 -30.86
N ALA A 154 -13.46 -21.27 -31.77
CA ALA A 154 -13.64 -22.01 -33.01
C ALA A 154 -12.95 -23.37 -32.93
N THR A 155 -13.72 -24.43 -32.72
CA THR A 155 -13.20 -25.79 -32.64
C THR A 155 -12.80 -26.31 -34.02
N LEU A 156 -11.51 -26.60 -34.22
CA LEU A 156 -11.03 -27.35 -35.38
C LEU A 156 -11.57 -28.79 -35.35
N GLY A 157 -11.98 -29.31 -36.51
CA GLY A 157 -12.46 -30.68 -36.67
C GLY A 157 -11.49 -31.55 -37.46
N ILE A 158 -11.40 -32.83 -37.08
CA ILE A 158 -10.98 -34.03 -37.82
C ILE A 158 -11.77 -35.20 -37.17
N GLY A 159 -12.12 -36.25 -37.92
CA GLY A 159 -13.11 -37.23 -37.47
C GLY A 159 -12.77 -38.73 -37.61
N ASN A 160 -13.73 -39.52 -37.15
CA ASN A 160 -14.04 -40.93 -37.46
C ASN A 160 -13.22 -42.12 -36.87
N GLU A 161 -14.00 -43.00 -36.22
CA GLU A 161 -14.03 -44.48 -36.33
C GLU A 161 -13.25 -45.43 -35.37
N HIS A 162 -14.03 -46.01 -34.44
CA HIS A 162 -14.16 -47.43 -34.03
C HIS A 162 -12.96 -48.41 -33.90
N ALA A 163 -12.87 -49.08 -32.73
CA ALA A 163 -12.88 -50.56 -32.59
C ALA A 163 -13.04 -51.06 -31.12
N ALA A 164 -13.48 -52.30 -30.92
CA ALA A 164 -14.16 -52.81 -29.72
C ALA A 164 -13.38 -53.81 -28.79
N ALA A 165 -13.75 -53.83 -27.49
CA ALA A 165 -14.11 -55.04 -26.66
C ALA A 165 -13.03 -56.10 -26.23
N PRO A 166 -13.32 -57.12 -25.36
CA PRO A 166 -14.05 -57.12 -24.04
C PRO A 166 -13.57 -58.11 -22.91
N THR A 167 -14.20 -58.04 -21.71
CA THR A 167 -14.30 -59.05 -20.59
C THR A 167 -13.13 -59.18 -19.57
N SER A 168 -13.27 -59.70 -18.31
CA SER A 168 -14.40 -60.39 -17.61
C SER A 168 -14.40 -60.31 -16.04
N LYS A 169 -15.59 -60.46 -15.42
CA LYS A 169 -15.94 -60.98 -14.04
C LYS A 169 -15.83 -60.07 -12.77
N LYS A 170 -16.51 -60.54 -11.69
CA LYS A 170 -17.02 -59.88 -10.45
C LYS A 170 -17.12 -60.95 -9.30
N PRO A 171 -17.51 -60.71 -8.00
CA PRO A 171 -18.38 -59.63 -7.46
C PRO A 171 -18.07 -59.05 -6.02
N GLN A 172 -18.94 -58.12 -5.56
CA GLN A 172 -19.33 -57.79 -4.15
C GLN A 172 -18.28 -57.22 -3.15
N GLU A 173 -18.54 -56.18 -2.32
CA GLU A 173 -19.64 -55.20 -2.18
C GLU A 173 -19.09 -53.80 -1.85
N THR A 174 -19.77 -52.73 -2.30
CA THR A 174 -19.58 -51.33 -1.85
C THR A 174 -20.85 -50.52 -2.15
N ASN A 175 -21.23 -49.60 -1.25
CA ASN A 175 -22.42 -48.75 -1.41
C ASN A 175 -22.04 -47.27 -1.60
N THR A 176 -21.86 -46.87 -2.87
CA THR A 176 -21.86 -45.48 -3.33
C THR A 176 -22.37 -45.44 -4.76
N LEU A 177 -23.36 -44.61 -5.05
CA LEU A 177 -23.71 -44.22 -6.43
C LEU A 177 -24.23 -42.78 -6.47
N THR A 178 -23.83 -42.05 -7.51
CA THR A 178 -24.29 -40.69 -7.83
C THR A 178 -24.62 -40.59 -9.32
N GLY A 179 -25.59 -39.76 -9.67
CA GLY A 179 -26.12 -39.62 -11.03
C GLY A 179 -27.35 -40.53 -11.28
N ILE A 180 -28.29 -40.17 -12.14
CA ILE A 180 -28.34 -39.05 -13.10
C ILE A 180 -29.75 -38.43 -13.09
N LEU A 181 -29.84 -37.10 -13.04
CA LEU A 181 -30.86 -36.32 -13.74
C LEU A 181 -30.35 -34.86 -13.87
N GLY A 182 -30.35 -34.32 -15.09
CA GLY A 182 -29.90 -32.95 -15.35
C GLY A 182 -30.99 -31.93 -15.00
N TYR A 183 -30.60 -30.75 -14.54
CA TYR A 183 -31.54 -29.65 -14.37
C TYR A 183 -31.76 -28.94 -15.72
N ASP A 184 -32.96 -29.10 -16.26
CA ASP A 184 -33.40 -28.42 -17.48
C ASP A 184 -33.61 -26.91 -17.21
N SER A 185 -33.28 -26.08 -18.20
CA SER A 185 -33.23 -24.62 -18.10
C SER A 185 -34.55 -23.93 -18.49
N SER A 186 -35.66 -24.67 -18.45
CA SER A 186 -36.99 -24.25 -18.93
C SER A 186 -37.88 -23.55 -17.90
N LEU A 187 -37.62 -23.71 -16.58
CA LEU A 187 -38.48 -23.18 -15.50
C LEU A 187 -38.20 -21.71 -15.09
N GLY A 188 -37.19 -21.05 -15.67
CA GLY A 188 -36.78 -19.69 -15.28
C GLY A 188 -37.78 -18.57 -15.64
N SER A 189 -38.76 -18.83 -16.50
CA SER A 189 -39.64 -17.83 -17.11
C SER A 189 -40.85 -17.39 -16.28
N LEU A 190 -41.28 -18.20 -15.29
CA LEU A 190 -42.50 -17.94 -14.51
C LEU A 190 -42.26 -17.17 -13.19
N GLY A 191 -41.03 -17.17 -12.67
CA GLY A 191 -40.69 -16.47 -11.42
C GLY A 191 -41.06 -14.97 -11.38
N PRO A 192 -40.79 -14.17 -12.44
CA PRO A 192 -41.11 -12.74 -12.45
C PRO A 192 -42.61 -12.44 -12.32
N LEU A 193 -43.47 -13.28 -12.93
CA LEU A 193 -44.93 -13.07 -12.99
C LEU A 193 -45.61 -13.24 -11.62
N VAL A 194 -45.07 -14.07 -10.74
CA VAL A 194 -45.60 -14.27 -9.38
C VAL A 194 -44.95 -13.29 -8.37
N LEU A 195 -43.66 -12.98 -8.55
CA LEU A 195 -42.95 -12.08 -7.64
C LEU A 195 -43.31 -10.60 -7.81
N ALA A 196 -43.67 -10.14 -9.01
CA ALA A 196 -44.01 -8.73 -9.24
C ALA A 196 -45.29 -8.28 -8.50
N PRO A 197 -46.44 -9.01 -8.55
CA PRO A 197 -47.64 -8.64 -7.79
C PRO A 197 -47.44 -8.68 -6.27
N MET A 198 -46.71 -9.68 -5.76
CA MET A 198 -46.39 -9.76 -4.32
C MET A 198 -45.53 -8.57 -3.88
N ARG A 199 -44.52 -8.19 -4.66
CA ARG A 199 -43.69 -7.00 -4.38
C ARG A 199 -44.50 -5.71 -4.42
N ALA A 200 -45.39 -5.54 -5.40
CA ALA A 200 -46.28 -4.38 -5.49
C ALA A 200 -47.21 -4.28 -4.27
N SER A 201 -47.82 -5.39 -3.85
CA SER A 201 -48.69 -5.44 -2.67
C SER A 201 -47.94 -5.12 -1.38
N CYS A 202 -46.71 -5.64 -1.21
CA CYS A 202 -45.84 -5.26 -0.10
C CYS A 202 -45.51 -3.75 -0.13
N PHE A 203 -45.14 -3.19 -1.28
CA PHE A 203 -44.87 -1.76 -1.40
C PHE A 203 -46.10 -0.88 -1.12
N LEU A 204 -47.31 -1.32 -1.45
CA LEU A 204 -48.55 -0.62 -1.14
C LEU A 204 -48.83 -0.60 0.37
N LEU A 205 -48.69 -1.75 1.06
CA LEU A 205 -48.82 -1.84 2.51
C LEU A 205 -47.77 -1.02 3.26
N ILE A 206 -46.54 -1.00 2.74
CA ILE A 206 -45.43 -0.16 3.23
C ILE A 206 -45.75 1.33 3.04
N TRP A 207 -46.34 1.71 1.91
CA TRP A 207 -46.73 3.10 1.63
C TRP A 207 -47.87 3.58 2.53
N LEU A 208 -48.91 2.75 2.74
CA LEU A 208 -50.00 3.06 3.66
C LEU A 208 -49.48 3.26 5.10
N ALA A 209 -48.69 2.32 5.61
CA ALA A 209 -48.08 2.44 6.94
C ALA A 209 -47.13 3.65 7.09
N ALA A 210 -46.42 4.02 6.01
CA ALA A 210 -45.60 5.22 5.99
C ALA A 210 -46.42 6.52 5.91
N SER A 211 -47.59 6.51 5.25
CA SER A 211 -48.44 7.69 5.12
C SER A 211 -49.06 8.12 6.45
N ASP A 212 -49.57 7.18 7.26
CA ASP A 212 -50.06 7.48 8.61
C ASP A 212 -48.94 8.00 9.54
N PHE A 213 -47.74 7.42 9.44
CA PHE A 213 -46.57 7.90 10.17
C PHE A 213 -46.19 9.33 9.77
N LEU A 214 -46.19 9.64 8.48
CA LEU A 214 -45.90 10.98 7.97
C LEU A 214 -46.98 12.00 8.35
N VAL A 215 -48.26 11.61 8.36
CA VAL A 215 -49.38 12.47 8.82
C VAL A 215 -49.30 12.75 10.32
N SER A 216 -48.90 11.76 11.13
CA SER A 216 -48.63 11.93 12.57
C SER A 216 -47.46 12.90 12.79
N THR A 217 -46.31 12.64 12.15
CA THR A 217 -45.11 13.48 12.24
C THR A 217 -45.37 14.91 11.76
N HIS A 218 -46.18 15.08 10.70
CA HIS A 218 -46.63 16.39 10.20
C HIS A 218 -47.40 17.18 11.26
N ARG A 219 -48.22 16.53 12.09
CA ARG A 219 -49.02 17.21 13.12
C ARG A 219 -48.15 17.75 14.27
N GLU A 220 -47.14 16.99 14.68
CA GLU A 220 -46.17 17.43 15.69
C GLU A 220 -45.21 18.49 15.11
N LEU A 221 -44.63 18.25 13.93
CA LEU A 221 -43.65 19.13 13.30
C LEU A 221 -44.25 20.50 12.93
N THR A 222 -45.49 20.55 12.45
CA THR A 222 -46.19 21.83 12.17
C THR A 222 -46.43 22.62 13.46
N THR A 223 -46.75 21.94 14.56
CA THR A 223 -46.93 22.57 15.89
C THR A 223 -45.60 23.12 16.42
N TRP A 224 -44.48 22.41 16.18
CA TRP A 224 -43.13 22.85 16.54
C TRP A 224 -42.65 24.04 15.69
N ILE A 225 -42.78 23.97 14.36
CA ILE A 225 -42.38 25.04 13.43
C ILE A 225 -43.15 26.34 13.71
N ALA A 226 -44.43 26.26 14.09
CA ALA A 226 -45.23 27.43 14.46
C ALA A 226 -44.71 28.20 15.70
N SER A 227 -43.75 27.65 16.45
CA SER A 227 -43.17 28.26 17.66
C SER A 227 -41.75 28.85 17.49
N THR A 228 -41.16 28.80 16.29
CA THR A 228 -39.75 29.17 16.05
C THR A 228 -39.59 30.38 15.12
N ASP A 229 -38.60 31.25 15.38
CA ASP A 229 -38.47 32.57 14.74
C ASP A 229 -37.90 32.55 13.30
N ARG A 230 -38.12 33.65 12.57
CA ARG A 230 -38.19 33.75 11.10
C ARG A 230 -36.88 33.64 10.29
N SER A 231 -35.76 33.22 10.86
CA SER A 231 -34.46 33.19 10.15
C SER A 231 -34.31 32.08 9.10
N VAL A 232 -35.26 31.13 9.01
CA VAL A 232 -35.13 29.87 8.23
C VAL A 232 -35.73 29.95 6.80
N GLY A 233 -35.84 31.17 6.24
CA GLY A 233 -36.65 31.45 5.04
C GLY A 233 -36.38 30.59 3.79
N LEU A 234 -35.12 30.21 3.53
CA LEU A 234 -34.76 29.45 2.32
C LEU A 234 -35.20 27.98 2.41
N VAL A 235 -35.01 27.34 3.57
CA VAL A 235 -35.45 25.95 3.80
C VAL A 235 -36.97 25.89 3.91
N VAL A 236 -37.61 26.90 4.52
CA VAL A 236 -39.08 27.01 4.53
C VAL A 236 -39.63 27.14 3.11
N SER A 237 -39.03 27.97 2.24
CA SER A 237 -39.48 28.09 0.84
C SER A 237 -39.32 26.79 0.05
N ALA A 238 -38.22 26.07 0.26
CA ALA A 238 -38.02 24.75 -0.36
C ALA A 238 -39.04 23.72 0.15
N ALA A 239 -39.27 23.67 1.47
CA ALA A 239 -40.24 22.77 2.09
C ALA A 239 -41.67 23.06 1.61
N SER A 240 -42.11 24.33 1.59
CA SER A 240 -43.42 24.73 1.07
C SER A 240 -43.61 24.35 -0.40
N PHE A 241 -42.58 24.48 -1.24
CA PHE A 241 -42.65 24.04 -2.65
C PHE A 241 -42.84 22.52 -2.78
N PHE A 242 -42.21 21.72 -1.91
CA PHE A 242 -42.45 20.28 -1.86
C PHE A 242 -43.84 19.94 -1.31
N ILE A 243 -44.31 20.64 -0.27
CA ILE A 243 -45.64 20.46 0.33
C ILE A 243 -46.76 20.72 -0.69
N ASP A 244 -46.75 21.86 -1.38
CA ASP A 244 -47.74 22.22 -2.42
C ASP A 244 -47.86 21.14 -3.50
N ARG A 245 -46.72 20.59 -3.94
CA ARG A 245 -46.68 19.53 -4.95
C ARG A 245 -47.16 18.18 -4.41
N THR A 246 -46.86 17.84 -3.17
CA THR A 246 -47.39 16.63 -2.53
C THR A 246 -48.91 16.73 -2.32
N GLU A 247 -49.44 17.89 -1.94
CA GLU A 247 -50.88 18.08 -1.77
C GLU A 247 -51.64 18.04 -3.12
N GLN A 248 -51.07 18.60 -4.19
CA GLN A 248 -51.61 18.44 -5.55
C GLN A 248 -51.63 16.97 -5.99
N VAL A 249 -50.55 16.22 -5.71
CA VAL A 249 -50.47 14.78 -6.00
C VAL A 249 -51.54 13.99 -5.23
N MET A 250 -51.73 14.27 -3.94
CA MET A 250 -52.77 13.63 -3.13
C MET A 250 -54.18 13.90 -3.69
N LYS A 251 -54.47 15.15 -4.05
CA LYS A 251 -55.76 15.55 -4.65
C LYS A 251 -56.03 14.84 -5.99
N ILE A 252 -55.01 14.71 -6.86
CA ILE A 252 -55.11 13.95 -8.11
C ILE A 252 -55.36 12.46 -7.84
N GLY A 253 -54.64 11.87 -6.89
CA GLY A 253 -54.83 10.47 -6.47
C GLY A 253 -56.28 10.20 -6.05
N SER A 254 -56.78 10.95 -5.07
CA SER A 254 -58.16 10.81 -4.56
C SER A 254 -59.23 11.05 -5.63
N ALA A 255 -58.97 11.92 -6.61
CA ALA A 255 -59.90 12.18 -7.71
C ALA A 255 -59.97 11.00 -8.70
N VAL A 256 -58.84 10.35 -8.99
CA VAL A 256 -58.81 9.14 -9.84
C VAL A 256 -59.38 7.92 -9.12
N GLU A 257 -59.11 7.78 -7.81
CA GLU A 257 -59.68 6.73 -6.97
C GLU A 257 -61.23 6.82 -6.93
N SER A 258 -61.77 8.02 -6.65
CA SER A 258 -63.21 8.28 -6.70
C SER A 258 -63.82 8.05 -8.10
N PHE A 259 -63.11 8.40 -9.18
CA PHE A 259 -63.55 8.13 -10.56
C PHE A 259 -63.54 6.62 -10.88
N ALA A 260 -62.51 5.89 -10.44
CA ALA A 260 -62.38 4.45 -10.64
C ALA A 260 -63.46 3.66 -9.87
N GLU A 261 -63.84 4.11 -8.67
CA GLU A 261 -64.96 3.51 -7.93
C GLU A 261 -66.32 3.81 -8.58
N THR A 262 -66.60 5.07 -8.93
CA THR A 262 -67.92 5.50 -9.41
C THR A 262 -68.22 5.12 -10.87
N SER A 263 -67.20 5.06 -11.73
CA SER A 263 -67.40 5.03 -13.20
C SER A 263 -66.95 3.75 -13.90
N MET A 264 -66.24 2.83 -13.24
CA MET A 264 -65.64 1.63 -13.88
C MET A 264 -66.17 0.27 -13.37
N GLY A 265 -67.04 0.25 -12.36
CA GLY A 265 -67.65 -0.97 -11.82
C GLY A 265 -66.64 -2.00 -11.29
N ASP A 266 -67.00 -3.27 -11.25
CA ASP A 266 -66.16 -4.34 -10.67
C ASP A 266 -65.09 -4.89 -11.64
N SER A 267 -64.81 -4.18 -12.74
CA SER A 267 -63.73 -4.53 -13.66
C SER A 267 -62.36 -4.21 -13.04
N ILE A 268 -61.81 -5.19 -12.33
CA ILE A 268 -60.46 -5.16 -11.75
C ILE A 268 -59.42 -4.71 -12.79
N PHE A 269 -59.56 -5.12 -14.05
CA PHE A 269 -58.64 -4.77 -15.13
C PHE A 269 -58.66 -3.26 -15.45
N LEU A 270 -59.83 -2.63 -15.53
CA LEU A 270 -59.95 -1.19 -15.77
C LEU A 270 -59.42 -0.38 -14.58
N LYS A 271 -59.75 -0.79 -13.35
CA LYS A 271 -59.19 -0.17 -12.13
C LYS A 271 -57.67 -0.28 -12.08
N THR A 272 -57.11 -1.46 -12.39
CA THR A 272 -55.65 -1.68 -12.47
C THR A 272 -55.00 -0.79 -13.54
N ALA A 273 -55.63 -0.61 -14.71
CA ALA A 273 -55.12 0.25 -15.77
C ALA A 273 -55.11 1.74 -15.33
N ALA A 274 -56.18 2.22 -14.69
CA ALA A 274 -56.26 3.58 -14.17
C ALA A 274 -55.17 3.87 -13.11
N TYR A 275 -55.01 2.99 -12.12
CA TYR A 275 -53.94 3.13 -11.12
C TYR A 275 -52.53 3.04 -11.74
N SER A 276 -52.33 2.23 -12.79
CA SER A 276 -51.05 2.14 -13.49
C SER A 276 -50.69 3.45 -14.20
N ILE A 277 -51.66 4.15 -14.80
CA ILE A 277 -51.46 5.45 -15.45
C ILE A 277 -51.07 6.52 -14.41
N VAL A 278 -51.74 6.54 -13.26
CA VAL A 278 -51.36 7.43 -12.14
C VAL A 278 -49.95 7.11 -11.66
N PHE A 279 -49.59 5.83 -11.49
CA PHE A 279 -48.27 5.42 -11.04
C PHE A 279 -47.14 5.87 -11.98
N VAL A 280 -47.38 5.85 -13.30
CA VAL A 280 -46.44 6.39 -14.30
C VAL A 280 -46.28 7.91 -14.17
N LEU A 281 -47.38 8.66 -14.11
CA LEU A 281 -47.35 10.13 -13.98
C LEU A 281 -46.68 10.59 -12.67
N LEU A 282 -46.90 9.89 -11.56
CA LEU A 282 -46.18 10.13 -10.30
C LEU A 282 -44.70 9.71 -10.37
N GLY A 283 -44.37 8.72 -11.20
CA GLY A 283 -43.00 8.35 -11.54
C GLY A 283 -42.23 9.46 -12.24
N GLU A 284 -42.81 10.12 -13.24
CA GLU A 284 -42.15 11.22 -13.97
C GLU A 284 -41.83 12.41 -13.06
N ILE A 285 -42.75 12.79 -12.17
CA ILE A 285 -42.51 13.84 -11.16
C ILE A 285 -41.33 13.45 -10.25
N LYS A 286 -41.23 12.15 -9.89
CA LYS A 286 -40.13 11.60 -9.09
C LYS A 286 -38.77 11.73 -9.81
N PHE A 287 -38.71 11.45 -11.11
CA PHE A 287 -37.49 11.64 -11.91
C PHE A 287 -37.12 13.12 -12.07
N TYR A 288 -38.08 14.03 -12.19
CA TYR A 288 -37.80 15.47 -12.27
C TYR A 288 -37.20 16.00 -10.95
N VAL A 289 -37.80 15.64 -9.81
CA VAL A 289 -37.29 15.99 -8.47
C VAL A 289 -35.91 15.38 -8.23
N LEU A 290 -35.72 14.09 -8.53
CA LEU A 290 -34.42 13.43 -8.38
C LEU A 290 -33.36 14.05 -9.31
N GLY A 291 -33.74 14.45 -10.52
CA GLY A 291 -32.88 15.20 -11.44
C GLY A 291 -32.44 16.56 -10.89
N MET A 292 -33.33 17.29 -10.21
CA MET A 292 -32.97 18.53 -9.49
C MET A 292 -32.06 18.27 -8.30
N VAL A 293 -32.35 17.27 -7.47
CA VAL A 293 -31.51 16.91 -6.30
C VAL A 293 -30.12 16.47 -6.75
N CYS A 294 -30.02 15.59 -7.76
CA CYS A 294 -28.75 15.22 -8.38
C CYS A 294 -28.04 16.40 -9.07
N SER A 295 -28.77 17.46 -9.47
CA SER A 295 -28.16 18.69 -10.01
C SER A 295 -27.64 19.63 -8.90
N PHE A 296 -28.22 19.59 -7.70
CA PHE A 296 -27.61 20.18 -6.50
C PHE A 296 -26.34 19.41 -6.10
N PHE A 297 -26.39 18.07 -6.07
CA PHE A 297 -25.21 17.23 -5.80
C PHE A 297 -24.16 17.29 -6.92
N LYS A 298 -24.47 17.74 -8.14
CA LYS A 298 -23.46 18.00 -9.20
C LYS A 298 -22.49 19.14 -8.86
N ILE A 299 -22.76 19.95 -7.84
CA ILE A 299 -21.78 20.89 -7.28
C ILE A 299 -20.64 20.11 -6.56
N TYR A 300 -20.91 18.87 -6.15
CA TYR A 300 -19.96 17.88 -5.61
C TYR A 300 -19.82 16.67 -6.55
N VAL A 301 -19.55 16.88 -7.85
CA VAL A 301 -18.88 15.83 -8.63
C VAL A 301 -17.44 15.72 -8.10
N PRO A 302 -17.03 14.58 -7.52
CA PRO A 302 -15.66 14.42 -7.05
C PRO A 302 -14.69 14.53 -8.24
N ARG A 303 -13.51 15.13 -8.01
CA ARG A 303 -12.44 15.10 -9.01
C ARG A 303 -11.97 13.66 -9.24
N GLY A 304 -11.30 13.43 -10.38
CA GLY A 304 -10.73 12.13 -10.72
C GLY A 304 -9.90 11.56 -9.57
N VAL A 305 -9.98 10.23 -9.38
CA VAL A 305 -9.68 9.60 -8.09
C VAL A 305 -8.26 9.86 -7.58
N SER A 306 -7.30 10.03 -8.49
CA SER A 306 -5.88 10.25 -8.24
C SER A 306 -5.44 11.73 -8.12
N HIS A 307 -6.36 12.70 -8.15
CA HIS A 307 -5.96 14.10 -8.29
C HIS A 307 -5.11 14.58 -7.10
N PRO A 308 -3.84 15.00 -7.30
CA PRO A 308 -3.03 15.52 -6.21
C PRO A 308 -3.68 16.81 -5.68
N GLY A 309 -3.93 16.85 -4.38
CA GLY A 309 -4.37 18.05 -3.69
C GLY A 309 -3.31 19.16 -3.76
N GLY A 310 -3.75 20.41 -3.65
CA GLY A 310 -2.85 21.55 -3.53
C GLY A 310 -2.09 21.57 -2.19
N PRO A 311 -1.16 22.52 -2.01
CA PRO A 311 -0.48 22.79 -0.74
C PRO A 311 -1.43 22.86 0.45
N ARG A 312 -1.03 22.30 1.60
CA ARG A 312 -1.79 22.45 2.85
C ARG A 312 -1.77 23.93 3.30
N PRO A 313 -2.90 24.51 3.75
CA PRO A 313 -2.94 25.89 4.26
C PRO A 313 -2.08 26.12 5.51
N HIS A 314 -1.90 25.07 6.31
CA HIS A 314 -1.08 25.07 7.52
C HIS A 314 0.14 24.18 7.28
N LYS A 315 1.31 24.82 7.15
CA LYS A 315 2.61 24.17 7.03
C LYS A 315 3.14 23.82 8.42
N ILE A 316 3.58 22.58 8.64
CA ILE A 316 4.05 22.14 9.96
C ILE A 316 5.58 22.02 9.97
N ALA A 317 6.22 22.74 10.90
CA ALA A 317 7.66 22.61 11.15
C ALA A 317 7.98 21.26 11.80
N ARG A 318 8.21 20.23 10.97
CA ARG A 318 8.51 18.85 11.38
C ARG A 318 10.02 18.58 11.51
N MET A 319 10.75 19.39 12.26
CA MET A 319 12.18 19.16 12.52
C MET A 319 12.40 18.43 13.86
N PRO A 320 12.99 17.22 13.86
CA PRO A 320 13.30 16.50 15.10
C PRO A 320 14.45 17.17 15.85
N LYS A 321 14.60 16.85 17.14
CA LYS A 321 15.69 17.38 17.98
C LYS A 321 16.50 16.28 18.62
N TRP A 322 17.82 16.33 18.43
CA TRP A 322 18.76 15.30 18.84
C TRP A 322 19.79 15.87 19.81
N THR A 323 20.12 15.15 20.89
CA THR A 323 21.18 15.60 21.81
C THR A 323 22.53 15.50 21.11
N GLY A 324 23.04 16.62 20.60
CA GLY A 324 24.22 16.63 19.73
C GLY A 324 25.51 16.16 20.39
N GLY A 325 26.43 15.63 19.56
CA GLY A 325 27.79 15.31 19.98
C GLY A 325 27.90 14.05 20.85
N LYS A 326 27.06 13.04 20.57
CA LYS A 326 27.17 11.71 21.18
C LYS A 326 27.30 10.66 20.09
N ASP A 327 28.49 10.10 20.00
CA ASP A 327 28.79 8.96 19.16
C ASP A 327 28.31 7.67 19.88
N HIS A 328 27.29 7.04 19.32
CA HIS A 328 26.69 5.80 19.84
C HIS A 328 27.32 4.58 19.16
N TYR A 329 27.78 3.63 19.97
CA TYR A 329 28.35 2.36 19.51
C TYR A 329 27.40 1.20 19.84
N LEU A 330 27.35 0.20 18.96
CA LEU A 330 26.58 -1.02 19.17
C LEU A 330 26.98 -1.71 20.50
N PRO A 331 26.05 -2.34 21.24
CA PRO A 331 26.37 -2.97 22.53
C PRO A 331 27.43 -4.07 22.40
N GLU A 332 28.41 -4.10 23.32
CA GLU A 332 29.54 -5.02 23.28
C GLU A 332 29.09 -6.50 23.22
N ASP A 333 28.02 -6.85 23.95
CA ASP A 333 27.48 -8.22 23.96
C ASP A 333 26.72 -8.57 22.67
N ALA A 334 26.12 -7.59 22.01
CA ALA A 334 25.54 -7.80 20.68
C ALA A 334 26.65 -7.97 19.62
N LEU A 335 27.76 -7.26 19.76
CA LEU A 335 28.94 -7.39 18.88
C LEU A 335 29.61 -8.79 19.02
N LYS A 336 29.59 -9.40 20.22
CA LYS A 336 30.10 -10.76 20.46
C LYS A 336 29.31 -11.86 19.74
N ALA A 337 28.07 -11.59 19.30
CA ALA A 337 27.18 -12.60 18.72
C ALA A 337 27.51 -13.03 17.27
N ASN A 338 28.56 -12.46 16.66
CA ASN A 338 29.05 -12.81 15.31
C ASN A 338 27.95 -12.79 14.22
N TRP A 339 27.25 -11.66 14.12
CA TRP A 339 26.17 -11.44 13.15
C TRP A 339 26.61 -11.63 11.69
N ARG A 340 25.77 -12.33 10.93
CA ARG A 340 25.88 -12.43 9.47
C ARG A 340 24.54 -12.13 8.80
N CYS A 341 24.59 -11.29 7.76
CA CYS A 341 23.53 -11.16 6.78
C CYS A 341 23.53 -12.42 5.90
N ALA A 342 22.45 -13.17 5.92
CA ALA A 342 22.26 -14.41 5.19
C ALA A 342 21.22 -14.21 4.07
N VAL A 343 21.56 -14.68 2.88
CA VAL A 343 20.73 -14.64 1.67
C VAL A 343 19.77 -15.83 1.58
N ALA A 344 18.78 -15.73 0.70
CA ALA A 344 17.90 -16.76 0.16
C ALA A 344 18.17 -18.21 0.59
N HIS A 345 19.22 -18.83 0.03
CA HIS A 345 19.57 -20.23 0.29
C HIS A 345 20.01 -20.48 1.73
N ASP A 346 20.87 -19.63 2.30
CA ASP A 346 21.36 -19.78 3.68
C ASP A 346 20.24 -19.52 4.71
N ALA A 347 19.40 -18.52 4.46
CA ALA A 347 18.21 -18.21 5.27
C ALA A 347 17.22 -19.38 5.29
N HIS A 348 16.89 -19.94 4.11
CA HIS A 348 16.01 -21.09 4.01
C HIS A 348 16.62 -22.37 4.60
N ARG A 349 17.93 -22.59 4.43
CA ARG A 349 18.66 -23.68 5.08
C ARG A 349 18.54 -23.57 6.60
N ALA A 350 18.79 -22.40 7.18
CA ALA A 350 18.61 -22.16 8.62
C ALA A 350 17.16 -22.39 9.09
N THR A 351 16.16 -22.13 8.23
CA THR A 351 14.76 -22.45 8.51
C THR A 351 14.50 -23.98 8.49
N LEU A 352 15.16 -24.72 7.60
CA LEU A 352 15.01 -26.17 7.45
C LEU A 352 15.84 -27.00 8.45
N THR A 353 16.92 -26.45 9.00
CA THR A 353 17.80 -27.15 9.97
C THR A 353 17.44 -26.87 11.43
N ASN A 354 16.46 -26.01 11.71
CA ASN A 354 15.97 -25.77 13.06
C ASN A 354 15.28 -27.04 13.60
N PRO A 355 15.70 -27.60 14.76
CA PRO A 355 15.11 -28.82 15.30
C PRO A 355 13.66 -28.66 15.80
N ILE A 356 13.13 -27.43 15.88
CA ILE A 356 11.78 -27.14 16.37
C ILE A 356 10.74 -27.24 15.22
N GLY A 357 10.43 -28.48 14.82
CA GLY A 357 9.17 -28.81 14.14
C GLY A 357 9.27 -29.31 12.68
N PRO A 358 8.39 -30.22 12.23
CA PRO A 358 8.45 -30.86 10.91
C PRO A 358 7.88 -30.01 9.75
N ALA A 359 7.68 -28.71 9.96
CA ALA A 359 6.99 -27.83 9.03
C ALA A 359 7.88 -27.38 7.86
N LYS A 360 8.07 -28.26 6.87
CA LYS A 360 8.70 -27.87 5.59
C LYS A 360 7.90 -26.75 4.92
N LEU A 361 8.39 -25.52 4.99
CA LEU A 361 7.78 -24.35 4.36
C LEU A 361 7.59 -24.57 2.85
N SER A 362 6.36 -24.39 2.37
CA SER A 362 5.97 -24.70 0.99
C SER A 362 6.20 -23.52 0.04
N GLY A 363 7.42 -23.41 -0.49
CA GLY A 363 7.74 -22.46 -1.56
C GLY A 363 9.24 -22.27 -1.75
N GLU A 364 9.64 -21.88 -2.95
CA GLU A 364 11.04 -21.69 -3.31
C GLU A 364 11.65 -20.46 -2.56
N PRO A 365 12.96 -20.47 -2.22
CA PRO A 365 13.50 -19.59 -1.18
C PRO A 365 14.03 -18.22 -1.64
N PHE A 366 13.86 -17.89 -2.92
CA PHE A 366 14.68 -16.89 -3.61
C PHE A 366 14.58 -15.47 -3.02
N GLY A 367 15.71 -14.74 -3.03
CA GLY A 367 15.82 -13.32 -2.68
C GLY A 367 15.69 -12.93 -1.21
N ARG A 368 15.47 -13.85 -0.26
CA ARG A 368 15.34 -13.47 1.16
C ARG A 368 16.64 -12.85 1.70
N GLN A 369 16.52 -11.97 2.69
CA GLN A 369 17.64 -11.44 3.47
C GLN A 369 17.25 -11.53 4.95
N ILE A 370 18.11 -12.09 5.81
CA ILE A 370 17.93 -12.12 7.28
C ILE A 370 19.27 -11.88 7.97
N TRP A 371 19.24 -11.35 9.19
CA TRP A 371 20.40 -11.39 10.08
C TRP A 371 20.33 -12.63 10.98
N THR A 372 21.47 -13.28 11.21
CA THR A 372 21.54 -14.51 12.01
C THR A 372 22.88 -14.68 12.75
N THR A 373 22.84 -15.35 13.90
CA THR A 373 24.01 -15.79 14.68
C THR A 373 24.42 -17.20 14.21
N VAL A 374 25.65 -17.36 13.70
CA VAL A 374 26.02 -18.48 12.83
C VAL A 374 26.21 -19.83 13.55
N PRO A 375 25.49 -20.90 13.14
CA PRO A 375 25.95 -22.29 13.25
C PRO A 375 26.75 -22.69 11.99
N ASN A 376 27.70 -23.62 12.13
CA ASN A 376 28.60 -24.02 11.03
C ASN A 376 27.89 -24.43 9.72
N ARG A 377 28.48 -24.06 8.56
CA ARG A 377 28.16 -24.66 7.24
C ARG A 377 28.41 -26.19 7.33
N SER A 378 27.36 -27.01 7.38
CA SER A 378 27.51 -28.46 7.17
C SER A 378 27.77 -28.77 5.69
N SER A 379 28.72 -29.66 5.43
CA SER A 379 29.21 -29.99 4.09
C SER A 379 28.37 -31.07 3.39
N ASP A 380 27.04 -30.98 3.51
CA ASP A 380 26.11 -31.91 2.89
C ASP A 380 25.74 -31.43 1.49
N GLY A 381 26.31 -32.07 0.47
CA GLY A 381 26.10 -31.71 -0.93
C GLY A 381 24.94 -32.48 -1.57
N LEU A 382 23.98 -31.75 -2.16
CA LEU A 382 23.06 -32.18 -3.24
C LEU A 382 22.12 -31.01 -3.63
N ILE A 383 22.67 -29.97 -4.26
CA ILE A 383 22.02 -28.87 -5.01
C ILE A 383 23.17 -28.01 -5.58
N GLU A 384 23.02 -27.41 -6.77
CA GLU A 384 23.99 -26.40 -7.23
C GLU A 384 23.87 -25.15 -6.36
N THR A 385 24.95 -24.75 -5.71
CA THR A 385 24.97 -23.60 -4.80
C THR A 385 25.15 -22.28 -5.55
N GLU A 386 24.84 -21.17 -4.90
CA GLU A 386 25.11 -19.83 -5.45
C GLU A 386 26.63 -19.59 -5.65
N ASP A 387 27.47 -20.19 -4.79
CA ASP A 387 28.92 -20.21 -4.96
C ASP A 387 29.34 -21.04 -6.19
N ASP A 388 28.62 -22.13 -6.55
CA ASP A 388 28.85 -22.88 -7.80
C ASP A 388 28.46 -22.07 -9.05
N LEU A 389 27.36 -21.30 -9.00
CA LEU A 389 26.98 -20.40 -10.11
C LEU A 389 28.03 -19.29 -10.29
N GLU A 390 28.51 -18.69 -9.20
CA GLU A 390 29.60 -17.71 -9.28
C GLU A 390 30.88 -18.33 -9.84
N MET A 391 31.22 -19.56 -9.45
CA MET A 391 32.36 -20.30 -10.01
C MET A 391 32.21 -20.56 -11.51
N LYS A 392 31.05 -21.08 -11.96
CA LYS A 392 30.76 -21.29 -13.39
C LYS A 392 30.88 -20.01 -14.21
N LEU A 393 30.36 -18.89 -13.71
CA LEU A 393 30.44 -17.59 -14.38
C LEU A 393 31.87 -17.04 -14.38
N ARG A 394 32.64 -17.23 -13.30
CA ARG A 394 34.06 -16.85 -13.27
C ARG A 394 34.89 -17.66 -14.27
N ASP A 395 34.65 -18.97 -14.40
CA ASP A 395 35.32 -19.81 -15.40
C ASP A 395 34.93 -19.40 -16.84
N GLU A 396 33.64 -19.21 -17.11
CA GLU A 396 33.10 -18.75 -18.41
C GLU A 396 33.67 -17.38 -18.85
N PHE A 397 33.91 -16.46 -17.91
CA PHE A 397 34.51 -15.15 -18.17
C PHE A 397 36.03 -15.10 -17.95
N GLY A 398 36.69 -16.22 -17.65
CA GLY A 398 38.15 -16.30 -17.44
C GLY A 398 38.68 -15.61 -16.18
N VAL A 399 37.81 -15.26 -15.23
CA VAL A 399 38.11 -14.52 -14.00
C VAL A 399 38.74 -15.46 -12.97
N LYS A 400 40.06 -15.62 -13.05
CA LYS A 400 40.84 -16.55 -12.20
C LYS A 400 40.63 -16.31 -10.70
N SER A 401 40.03 -17.29 -10.01
CA SER A 401 40.15 -17.42 -8.56
C SER A 401 41.60 -17.73 -8.17
N MET A 402 42.12 -17.03 -7.16
CA MET A 402 43.50 -17.21 -6.66
C MET A 402 43.59 -18.11 -5.42
N ASN A 403 42.48 -18.70 -4.96
CA ASN A 403 42.50 -19.79 -3.96
C ASN A 403 42.95 -21.11 -4.61
N GLY A 404 44.22 -21.12 -5.04
CA GLY A 404 44.86 -22.15 -5.84
C GLY A 404 45.26 -23.40 -5.06
N ASN A 405 44.29 -24.11 -4.48
CA ASN A 405 44.46 -25.51 -4.08
C ASN A 405 43.36 -26.36 -4.73
N LYS A 406 43.67 -26.94 -5.90
CA LYS A 406 42.80 -27.92 -6.54
C LYS A 406 42.66 -29.15 -5.63
N PRO A 407 41.45 -29.70 -5.42
CA PRO A 407 41.29 -31.01 -4.82
C PRO A 407 41.74 -32.08 -5.84
N GLU A 408 43.03 -32.41 -5.86
CA GLU A 408 43.50 -33.57 -6.62
C GLU A 408 42.81 -34.85 -6.12
N THR A 409 42.33 -35.66 -7.06
CA THR A 409 41.50 -36.83 -6.78
C THR A 409 42.33 -38.02 -6.25
N SER A 410 42.90 -37.89 -5.04
CA SER A 410 43.64 -38.95 -4.37
C SER A 410 42.77 -39.72 -3.38
N LYS A 411 42.39 -40.95 -3.75
CA LYS A 411 41.47 -41.82 -2.98
C LYS A 411 42.11 -42.49 -1.72
N LYS A 412 43.17 -41.88 -1.17
CA LYS A 412 43.99 -42.40 -0.04
C LYS A 412 44.49 -41.26 0.85
N ASN A 413 43.79 -41.01 1.96
CA ASN A 413 44.33 -40.69 3.30
C ASN A 413 43.20 -40.21 4.26
N ARG A 414 42.11 -40.98 4.35
CA ARG A 414 41.15 -40.87 5.45
C ARG A 414 41.74 -41.52 6.72
N GLU A 415 42.78 -40.93 7.32
CA GLU A 415 43.22 -41.26 8.70
C GLU A 415 44.34 -40.36 9.29
N GLN A 416 44.47 -39.07 8.93
CA GLN A 416 45.45 -38.20 9.63
C GLN A 416 45.14 -36.71 9.77
N THR A 417 43.88 -36.29 9.59
CA THR A 417 43.46 -34.89 9.84
C THR A 417 42.57 -34.83 11.09
N LYS A 418 43.17 -34.51 12.24
CA LYS A 418 42.44 -34.30 13.51
C LYS A 418 43.10 -33.30 14.48
N ILE A 419 44.14 -32.60 14.04
CA ILE A 419 44.89 -31.58 14.80
C ILE A 419 45.30 -30.47 13.82
N ALA A 420 44.33 -29.64 13.41
CA ALA A 420 44.55 -28.48 12.53
C ALA A 420 43.44 -27.41 12.65
N ASP A 421 42.20 -27.81 12.98
CA ASP A 421 41.00 -26.97 12.94
C ASP A 421 40.85 -26.04 14.16
N GLN A 422 41.78 -25.09 14.38
CA GLN A 422 41.69 -24.13 15.49
C GLN A 422 41.93 -22.63 15.15
N ASN A 423 42.34 -22.26 13.93
CA ASN A 423 42.73 -20.87 13.61
C ASN A 423 42.05 -20.26 12.35
N ILE A 424 40.77 -20.58 12.07
CA ILE A 424 40.07 -20.12 10.84
C ILE A 424 38.71 -19.44 11.11
N PHE A 425 38.56 -18.68 12.19
CA PHE A 425 37.38 -17.84 12.45
C PHE A 425 37.74 -16.57 13.25
N SER A 426 38.00 -15.43 12.59
CA SER A 426 38.29 -14.15 13.28
C SER A 426 38.02 -12.80 12.56
N PRO A 427 37.38 -12.65 11.38
CA PRO A 427 37.11 -11.30 10.82
C PRO A 427 36.27 -10.41 11.74
N ILE A 428 35.13 -10.91 12.21
CA ILE A 428 34.20 -10.14 13.07
C ILE A 428 34.79 -9.94 14.47
N LEU A 429 35.46 -10.94 15.05
CA LEU A 429 36.11 -10.80 16.35
C LEU A 429 37.25 -9.76 16.30
N GLY A 430 38.05 -9.74 15.24
CA GLY A 430 39.12 -8.75 15.03
C GLY A 430 38.61 -7.34 14.70
N PHE A 431 37.41 -7.21 14.14
CA PHE A 431 36.70 -5.93 14.06
C PHE A 431 36.37 -5.42 15.47
N VAL A 432 35.70 -6.24 16.28
CA VAL A 432 35.16 -5.90 17.61
C VAL A 432 36.22 -5.71 18.70
N GLN A 433 37.26 -6.55 18.76
CA GLN A 433 38.27 -6.46 19.85
C GLN A 433 39.11 -5.17 19.84
N GLY A 434 39.08 -4.40 18.75
CA GLY A 434 39.70 -3.07 18.67
C GLY A 434 38.85 -1.92 19.27
N ILE A 435 37.62 -2.19 19.71
CA ILE A 435 36.67 -1.17 20.20
C ILE A 435 36.89 -0.86 21.70
N LEU A 436 37.68 -1.68 22.41
CA LEU A 436 38.05 -1.44 23.81
C LEU A 436 39.31 -0.55 23.94
N PRO A 437 39.29 0.51 24.77
CA PRO A 437 40.46 1.33 25.06
C PRO A 437 41.42 0.60 26.03
N ASN A 438 42.15 -0.39 25.53
CA ASN A 438 43.08 -1.18 26.34
C ASN A 438 44.33 -0.38 26.75
N SER A 439 44.58 -0.36 28.06
CA SER A 439 45.80 0.15 28.67
C SER A 439 46.93 -0.88 28.65
N ASP A 440 48.15 -0.35 28.73
CA ASP A 440 49.43 -1.03 28.98
C ASP A 440 50.05 -1.88 27.86
N ASN A 441 51.39 -1.85 27.85
CA ASN A 441 52.26 -2.41 26.82
C ASN A 441 52.82 -3.76 27.26
N ASN A 442 52.93 -4.72 26.33
CA ASN A 442 54.21 -5.18 25.77
C ASN A 442 54.06 -6.50 25.01
N GLU A 443 54.40 -6.52 23.72
CA GLU A 443 55.36 -7.45 23.07
C GLU A 443 55.27 -7.35 21.53
N LYS A 444 56.35 -7.71 20.83
CA LYS A 444 56.53 -7.71 19.36
C LYS A 444 57.75 -8.58 19.00
N PRO A 445 57.90 -9.11 17.76
CA PRO A 445 57.09 -8.83 16.56
C PRO A 445 56.64 -10.06 15.69
N GLY A 446 55.45 -9.96 15.09
CA GLY A 446 55.00 -10.74 13.91
C GLY A 446 54.97 -9.92 12.61
N GLN A 447 55.98 -9.06 12.41
CA GLN A 447 55.85 -7.74 11.75
C GLN A 447 55.40 -7.66 10.26
N SER A 448 55.28 -8.76 9.51
CA SER A 448 54.77 -8.74 8.12
C SER A 448 53.24 -8.80 8.08
N ASN A 449 52.66 -9.89 8.59
CA ASN A 449 51.23 -10.19 8.42
C ASN A 449 50.37 -9.22 9.24
N ASP A 450 50.85 -8.79 10.41
CA ASP A 450 50.19 -7.79 11.25
C ASP A 450 49.92 -6.48 10.47
N LYS A 451 50.88 -6.05 9.65
CA LYS A 451 50.75 -4.82 8.83
C LYS A 451 49.71 -4.99 7.74
N GLU A 452 49.84 -6.05 6.93
CA GLU A 452 48.96 -6.31 5.78
C GLU A 452 47.49 -6.45 6.23
N MET A 453 47.27 -7.15 7.34
CA MET A 453 45.95 -7.31 7.97
C MET A 453 45.43 -6.00 8.59
N SER A 454 46.29 -5.14 9.15
CA SER A 454 45.89 -3.82 9.65
C SER A 454 45.47 -2.86 8.53
N HIS A 455 46.19 -2.82 7.41
CA HIS A 455 45.86 -2.00 6.24
C HIS A 455 44.52 -2.45 5.63
N MET A 456 44.32 -3.75 5.46
CA MET A 456 43.07 -4.30 4.94
C MET A 456 41.86 -3.94 5.82
N LYS A 457 42.01 -3.94 7.16
CA LYS A 457 40.95 -3.50 8.08
C LYS A 457 40.58 -2.03 7.88
N VAL A 458 41.57 -1.13 7.83
CA VAL A 458 41.35 0.31 7.62
C VAL A 458 40.68 0.58 6.25
N LEU A 459 41.09 -0.14 5.21
CA LEU A 459 40.46 -0.05 3.88
C LEU A 459 38.99 -0.47 3.92
N VAL A 460 38.66 -1.61 4.54
CA VAL A 460 37.26 -2.07 4.68
C VAL A 460 36.43 -1.06 5.47
N GLU A 461 36.94 -0.51 6.58
CA GLU A 461 36.23 0.48 7.40
C GLU A 461 35.95 1.78 6.63
N SER A 462 36.93 2.25 5.84
CA SER A 462 36.76 3.41 4.95
C SER A 462 35.68 3.17 3.89
N LEU A 463 35.74 2.04 3.18
CA LEU A 463 34.78 1.67 2.13
C LEU A 463 33.36 1.40 2.68
N ALA A 464 33.25 0.86 3.89
CA ALA A 464 31.97 0.53 4.52
C ALA A 464 31.24 1.76 5.10
N SER A 465 31.96 2.85 5.39
CA SER A 465 31.49 4.02 6.14
C SER A 465 30.27 4.77 5.57
N GLY A 466 30.02 4.69 4.25
CA GLY A 466 28.95 5.45 3.59
C GLY A 466 29.10 6.97 3.66
N GLY A 467 30.34 7.47 3.72
CA GLY A 467 30.63 8.91 3.83
C GLY A 467 30.55 9.46 5.25
N ARG A 468 30.61 8.60 6.27
CA ARG A 468 30.67 8.98 7.69
C ARG A 468 32.04 8.67 8.29
N THR A 469 32.31 9.18 9.49
CA THR A 469 33.45 8.73 10.28
C THR A 469 33.12 7.35 10.88
N PRO A 470 34.02 6.34 10.86
CA PRO A 470 33.65 4.95 11.17
C PRO A 470 33.16 4.66 12.60
N MET A 471 32.49 3.51 12.74
CA MET A 471 32.09 2.82 13.98
C MET A 471 31.03 3.47 14.87
N ALA A 472 30.75 4.77 14.75
CA ALA A 472 29.75 5.46 15.56
C ALA A 472 28.52 5.88 14.75
N PHE A 473 27.35 5.78 15.39
CA PHE A 473 26.11 6.39 14.93
C PHE A 473 25.80 7.67 15.74
N ASP A 474 25.44 8.76 15.08
CA ASP A 474 25.01 10.00 15.73
C ASP A 474 23.80 10.57 14.97
N PRO A 475 22.58 10.42 15.51
CA PRO A 475 21.36 10.87 14.84
C PRO A 475 21.28 12.40 14.73
N SER A 476 22.06 13.16 15.50
CA SER A 476 22.15 14.61 15.36
C SER A 476 22.90 15.06 14.11
N LYS A 477 23.76 14.19 13.55
CA LYS A 477 24.41 14.39 12.25
C LYS A 477 23.47 13.96 11.12
N ASN A 478 22.93 12.73 11.21
CA ASN A 478 21.88 12.22 10.31
C ASN A 478 21.24 10.95 10.94
N PRO A 479 19.92 10.91 11.17
CA PRO A 479 19.24 9.77 11.79
C PRO A 479 19.02 8.57 10.85
N ASN A 480 19.24 8.69 9.54
CA ASN A 480 19.27 7.55 8.63
C ASN A 480 20.61 6.79 8.76
N SER A 481 20.66 5.48 8.48
CA SER A 481 21.87 4.63 8.61
C SER A 481 22.59 4.41 7.28
N CYS A 482 23.91 4.15 7.32
CA CYS A 482 24.73 3.86 6.13
C CYS A 482 24.78 2.39 5.72
N ASP A 483 24.29 1.47 6.58
CA ASP A 483 24.48 0.01 6.49
C ASP A 483 25.92 -0.45 6.72
N GLN A 484 26.64 0.18 7.65
CA GLN A 484 28.06 -0.11 7.90
C GLN A 484 28.34 -1.61 8.21
N PRO A 485 27.54 -2.34 9.02
CA PRO A 485 27.79 -3.76 9.30
C PRO A 485 27.63 -4.65 8.05
N PHE A 486 26.57 -4.42 7.26
CA PHE A 486 26.33 -5.14 6.00
C PHE A 486 27.44 -4.85 4.98
N ARG A 487 27.74 -3.56 4.77
CA ARG A 487 28.75 -3.12 3.80
C ARG A 487 30.13 -3.65 4.14
N SER A 488 30.55 -3.56 5.40
CA SER A 488 31.82 -4.13 5.87
C SER A 488 31.89 -5.62 5.56
N GLN A 489 30.83 -6.38 5.88
CA GLN A 489 30.77 -7.81 5.60
C GLN A 489 30.84 -8.14 4.10
N MET A 490 30.14 -7.39 3.24
CA MET A 490 30.15 -7.61 1.79
C MET A 490 31.50 -7.25 1.15
N ILE A 491 32.07 -6.11 1.52
CA ILE A 491 33.38 -5.64 1.04
C ILE A 491 34.49 -6.62 1.48
N THR A 492 34.47 -7.12 2.73
CA THR A 492 35.39 -8.18 3.17
C THR A 492 35.25 -9.44 2.33
N GLN A 493 34.03 -9.95 2.12
CA GLN A 493 33.80 -11.15 1.29
C GLN A 493 34.24 -10.94 -0.18
N PHE A 494 34.05 -9.74 -0.73
CA PHE A 494 34.52 -9.39 -2.07
C PHE A 494 36.07 -9.43 -2.13
N LEU A 495 36.75 -8.82 -1.16
CA LEU A 495 38.21 -8.80 -1.11
C LEU A 495 38.77 -10.21 -0.91
N GLU A 496 38.18 -11.02 -0.02
CA GLU A 496 38.53 -12.44 0.15
C GLU A 496 38.37 -13.24 -1.16
N LYS A 497 37.23 -13.12 -1.85
CA LYS A 497 36.95 -13.81 -3.13
C LYS A 497 37.86 -13.36 -4.28
N ASN A 498 38.44 -12.16 -4.21
CA ASN A 498 39.29 -11.59 -5.26
C ASN A 498 40.78 -11.44 -4.86
N GLY A 499 41.21 -12.06 -3.76
CA GLY A 499 42.62 -12.10 -3.35
C GLY A 499 43.17 -10.74 -2.88
N GLY A 500 42.38 -10.01 -2.09
CA GLY A 500 42.72 -8.70 -1.53
C GLY A 500 42.59 -7.53 -2.51
N ARG A 501 42.07 -7.76 -3.73
CA ARG A 501 42.00 -6.75 -4.80
C ARG A 501 40.63 -6.10 -4.90
N LEU A 502 40.62 -4.78 -5.03
CA LEU A 502 39.47 -3.99 -5.45
C LEU A 502 39.18 -4.13 -6.96
N PRO A 503 38.00 -3.67 -7.44
CA PRO A 503 37.76 -3.42 -8.86
C PRO A 503 38.85 -2.53 -9.49
N GLU A 504 39.09 -2.68 -10.79
CA GLU A 504 40.16 -1.95 -11.50
C GLU A 504 39.95 -0.43 -11.41
N GLU A 505 38.70 0.02 -11.48
CA GLU A 505 38.26 1.42 -11.37
C GLU A 505 38.52 2.05 -9.99
N LEU A 506 38.81 1.23 -8.97
CA LEU A 506 39.07 1.64 -7.58
C LEU A 506 40.48 1.24 -7.11
N SER A 507 41.32 0.72 -8.01
CA SER A 507 42.66 0.20 -7.71
C SER A 507 43.60 1.24 -7.08
N TYR A 508 43.37 2.53 -7.30
CA TYR A 508 44.13 3.63 -6.69
C TYR A 508 44.01 3.69 -5.16
N LEU A 509 42.97 3.09 -4.56
CA LEU A 509 42.78 3.05 -3.10
C LEU A 509 43.74 2.10 -2.37
N HIS A 510 44.62 1.40 -3.09
CA HIS A 510 45.72 0.61 -2.51
C HIS A 510 47.02 1.41 -2.31
N ASP A 511 47.11 2.67 -2.78
CA ASP A 511 48.30 3.51 -2.59
C ASP A 511 48.11 4.47 -1.40
N GLU A 512 48.64 4.08 -0.23
CA GLU A 512 48.64 4.91 1.00
C GLU A 512 49.30 6.29 0.84
N ASN A 513 50.07 6.52 -0.23
CA ASN A 513 50.78 7.78 -0.50
C ASN A 513 50.28 8.48 -1.78
N GLY A 514 49.30 7.89 -2.47
CA GLY A 514 48.75 8.39 -3.73
C GLY A 514 47.72 9.49 -3.51
N THR A 515 47.73 10.51 -4.36
CA THR A 515 46.60 11.46 -4.44
C THR A 515 45.41 10.77 -5.12
N VAL A 516 44.29 10.63 -4.42
CA VAL A 516 43.05 10.10 -5.02
C VAL A 516 42.69 10.92 -6.28
N PRO A 517 42.63 10.31 -7.47
CA PRO A 517 42.35 11.05 -8.70
C PRO A 517 40.85 11.37 -8.74
N LYS A 518 40.47 12.66 -8.68
CA LYS A 518 39.04 13.04 -8.85
C LYS A 518 38.45 12.48 -10.16
N PRO A 519 37.16 12.15 -10.21
CA PRO A 519 36.49 11.77 -11.46
C PRO A 519 36.59 12.89 -12.51
N THR A 520 37.07 12.55 -13.69
CA THR A 520 37.36 13.50 -14.77
C THR A 520 36.13 13.91 -15.57
N CYS A 521 35.09 13.08 -15.55
CA CYS A 521 33.84 13.28 -16.29
C CYS A 521 32.71 12.42 -15.71
N ALA A 522 31.48 12.65 -16.16
CA ALA A 522 30.29 11.96 -15.65
C ALA A 522 30.35 10.43 -15.80
N ILE A 523 30.88 9.90 -16.92
CA ILE A 523 30.99 8.46 -17.14
C ILE A 523 32.11 7.80 -16.32
N ASP A 524 33.18 8.54 -15.97
CA ASP A 524 34.21 8.09 -15.02
C ASP A 524 33.61 7.95 -13.60
N ALA A 525 32.89 8.97 -13.14
CA ALA A 525 32.15 8.93 -11.88
C ALA A 525 31.11 7.79 -11.83
N ALA A 526 30.34 7.61 -12.90
CA ALA A 526 29.37 6.51 -13.00
C ALA A 526 30.06 5.13 -12.95
N LYS A 527 31.17 4.93 -13.66
CA LYS A 527 31.96 3.69 -13.62
C LYS A 527 32.46 3.36 -12.21
N ARG A 528 33.00 4.33 -11.49
CA ARG A 528 33.44 4.16 -10.08
C ARG A 528 32.27 3.83 -9.16
N GLY A 529 31.10 4.44 -9.41
CA GLY A 529 29.86 4.12 -8.69
C GLY A 529 29.42 2.67 -8.90
N VAL A 530 29.43 2.17 -10.14
CA VAL A 530 29.11 0.76 -10.43
C VAL A 530 30.17 -0.18 -9.85
N ALA A 531 31.46 0.16 -9.97
CA ALA A 531 32.54 -0.60 -9.38
C ALA A 531 32.39 -0.72 -7.85
N PHE A 532 32.11 0.37 -7.15
CA PHE A 532 31.81 0.34 -5.72
C PHE A 532 30.59 -0.53 -5.41
N TYR A 533 29.47 -0.27 -6.09
CA TYR A 533 28.21 -0.95 -5.83
C TYR A 533 28.27 -2.45 -6.17
N SER A 534 29.16 -2.86 -7.08
CA SER A 534 29.42 -4.28 -7.37
C SER A 534 29.95 -5.07 -6.17
N MET A 535 30.67 -4.42 -5.24
CA MET A 535 31.16 -5.05 -4.01
C MET A 535 30.04 -5.31 -2.99
N LEU A 536 28.86 -4.72 -3.18
CA LEU A 536 27.68 -4.90 -2.33
C LEU A 536 26.65 -5.88 -2.89
N GLN A 537 26.87 -6.45 -4.09
CA GLN A 537 25.96 -7.43 -4.69
C GLN A 537 26.02 -8.76 -3.93
N THR A 538 24.86 -9.33 -3.63
CA THR A 538 24.74 -10.62 -2.92
C THR A 538 25.20 -11.81 -3.76
N THR A 539 25.34 -13.00 -3.15
CA THR A 539 25.69 -14.23 -3.88
C THR A 539 24.61 -14.67 -4.85
N ASP A 540 23.32 -14.53 -4.49
CA ASP A 540 22.19 -14.85 -5.35
C ASP A 540 21.92 -13.78 -6.44
N GLY A 541 22.47 -12.58 -6.29
CA GLY A 541 22.60 -11.57 -7.35
C GLY A 541 21.78 -10.28 -7.19
N HIS A 542 21.14 -10.08 -6.05
CA HIS A 542 20.41 -8.84 -5.72
C HIS A 542 21.30 -7.84 -4.96
N TRP A 543 20.73 -6.69 -4.58
CA TRP A 543 21.30 -5.80 -3.57
C TRP A 543 20.40 -5.74 -2.33
N ALA A 544 20.99 -5.98 -1.17
CA ALA A 544 20.35 -5.89 0.13
C ALA A 544 20.64 -4.52 0.78
N GLY A 545 19.81 -4.11 1.74
CA GLY A 545 19.97 -2.85 2.46
C GLY A 545 18.86 -2.56 3.47
N ASP A 546 19.02 -1.46 4.20
CA ASP A 546 18.02 -0.90 5.10
C ASP A 546 16.76 -0.45 4.33
N TYR A 547 15.61 -0.87 4.85
CA TYR A 547 14.27 -0.50 4.42
C TYR A 547 13.36 -0.20 5.64
N GLY A 548 13.97 0.25 6.73
CA GLY A 548 13.33 0.71 7.96
C GLY A 548 13.06 2.21 7.95
N GLY A 549 12.95 2.79 9.15
CA GLY A 549 12.60 4.19 9.36
C GLY A 549 11.28 4.39 10.13
N PRO A 550 10.16 3.74 9.77
CA PRO A 550 8.89 3.89 10.49
C PRO A 550 8.92 3.28 11.91
N HIS A 551 8.54 4.07 12.91
CA HIS A 551 8.71 3.75 14.33
C HIS A 551 7.63 2.84 14.94
N PHE A 552 6.54 2.55 14.23
CA PHE A 552 5.44 1.71 14.72
C PHE A 552 5.53 0.23 14.29
N LEU A 553 6.52 -0.15 13.47
CA LEU A 553 6.67 -1.50 12.92
C LEU A 553 7.25 -2.49 13.95
N LEU A 554 8.45 -2.16 14.47
CA LEU A 554 9.15 -2.98 15.46
C LEU A 554 8.32 -3.16 16.75
N PRO A 555 7.65 -2.13 17.31
CA PRO A 555 6.73 -2.31 18.42
C PRO A 555 5.62 -3.35 18.21
N GLY A 556 5.03 -3.45 17.01
CA GLY A 556 4.01 -4.47 16.73
C GLY A 556 4.56 -5.90 16.84
N LEU A 557 5.78 -6.13 16.33
CA LEU A 557 6.47 -7.42 16.45
C LEU A 557 6.88 -7.73 17.90
N VAL A 558 7.29 -6.72 18.68
CA VAL A 558 7.61 -6.87 20.10
C VAL A 558 6.35 -7.19 20.93
N VAL A 559 5.22 -6.52 20.68
CA VAL A 559 3.94 -6.84 21.35
C VAL A 559 3.48 -8.26 20.99
N ALA A 560 3.60 -8.67 19.73
CA ALA A 560 3.30 -10.04 19.32
C ALA A 560 4.21 -11.07 20.04
N TRP A 561 5.52 -10.87 20.06
CA TRP A 561 6.47 -11.72 20.80
C TRP A 561 6.12 -11.83 22.29
N TYR A 562 5.74 -10.72 22.91
CA TYR A 562 5.35 -10.69 24.32
C TYR A 562 4.08 -11.51 24.58
N ILE A 563 3.03 -11.30 23.78
CA ILE A 563 1.75 -12.04 23.85
C ILE A 563 1.95 -13.56 23.66
N LEU A 564 2.91 -13.95 22.83
CA LEU A 564 3.28 -15.36 22.57
C LEU A 564 4.08 -16.03 23.71
N GLY A 565 4.30 -15.35 24.84
CA GLY A 565 5.10 -15.87 25.95
C GLY A 565 6.61 -15.70 25.78
N ARG A 566 7.04 -14.68 25.01
CA ARG A 566 8.44 -14.30 24.76
C ARG A 566 9.33 -15.42 24.17
N PRO A 567 8.92 -16.12 23.09
CA PRO A 567 9.68 -17.24 22.53
C PRO A 567 11.05 -16.79 21.99
N SER A 568 12.12 -17.43 22.46
CA SER A 568 13.51 -17.07 22.14
C SER A 568 13.93 -17.39 20.70
N ASN A 569 13.20 -18.27 20.00
CA ASN A 569 13.37 -18.53 18.58
C ASN A 569 12.68 -17.48 17.67
N MET A 570 12.00 -16.49 18.25
CA MET A 570 11.45 -15.32 17.55
C MET A 570 12.29 -14.06 17.82
N ILE A 571 12.51 -13.73 19.10
CA ILE A 571 13.41 -12.64 19.54
C ILE A 571 14.28 -13.19 20.66
N SER A 572 15.60 -13.21 20.44
CA SER A 572 16.59 -13.63 21.43
C SER A 572 17.01 -12.46 22.34
N ALA A 573 17.86 -12.72 23.34
CA ALA A 573 18.41 -11.67 24.20
C ALA A 573 19.26 -10.66 23.40
N GLU A 574 19.99 -11.15 22.40
CA GLU A 574 20.87 -10.36 21.54
C GLU A 574 20.06 -9.54 20.52
N HIS A 575 18.97 -10.09 19.96
CA HIS A 575 17.97 -9.31 19.22
C HIS A 575 17.40 -8.20 20.11
N GLY A 576 16.94 -8.53 21.32
CA GLY A 576 16.37 -7.57 22.26
C GLY A 576 17.33 -6.44 22.65
N ALA A 577 18.61 -6.74 22.83
CA ALA A 577 19.66 -5.75 23.11
C ALA A 577 19.90 -4.79 21.93
N LEU A 578 19.92 -5.30 20.70
CA LEU A 578 20.04 -4.46 19.49
C LEU A 578 18.77 -3.64 19.21
N MET A 579 17.59 -4.18 19.51
CA MET A 579 16.31 -3.47 19.43
C MET A 579 16.25 -2.33 20.46
N LEU A 580 16.63 -2.59 21.72
CA LEU A 580 16.74 -1.57 22.75
C LEU A 580 17.78 -0.50 22.41
N HIS A 581 18.88 -0.85 21.73
CA HIS A 581 19.83 0.12 21.22
C HIS A 581 19.20 1.04 20.18
N TYR A 582 18.54 0.48 19.15
CA TYR A 582 17.80 1.24 18.12
C TYR A 582 16.75 2.19 18.72
N LEU A 583 15.90 1.67 19.62
CA LEU A 583 14.91 2.49 20.29
C LEU A 583 15.55 3.58 21.18
N ARG A 584 16.72 3.35 21.75
CA ARG A 584 17.42 4.34 22.59
C ARG A 584 18.14 5.43 21.80
N VAL A 585 18.76 5.12 20.67
CA VAL A 585 19.45 6.15 19.85
C VAL A 585 18.46 7.08 19.17
N HIS A 586 17.31 6.57 18.74
CA HIS A 586 16.25 7.36 18.08
C HIS A 586 15.35 8.17 19.05
N GLN A 587 15.73 8.32 20.32
CA GLN A 587 15.03 9.18 21.28
C GLN A 587 15.47 10.65 21.18
N GLN A 588 14.50 11.56 21.11
CA GLN A 588 14.75 12.99 20.96
C GLN A 588 15.10 13.72 22.26
N GLU A 589 15.47 15.00 22.16
CA GLU A 589 15.83 15.84 23.33
C GLU A 589 14.70 15.95 24.36
N ASP A 590 13.45 16.03 23.90
CA ASP A 590 12.23 16.10 24.71
C ASP A 590 11.83 14.75 25.34
N GLY A 591 12.51 13.65 24.98
CA GLY A 591 12.21 12.31 25.46
C GLY A 591 11.26 11.50 24.58
N GLY A 592 10.62 12.13 23.60
CA GLY A 592 9.71 11.43 22.70
C GLY A 592 10.39 10.72 21.52
N TRP A 593 9.55 10.12 20.69
CA TRP A 593 9.89 9.55 19.40
C TRP A 593 8.83 9.95 18.36
N GLY A 594 9.26 10.29 17.15
CA GLY A 594 8.35 10.59 16.04
C GLY A 594 7.74 9.35 15.39
N THR A 595 6.91 9.54 14.36
CA THR A 595 6.33 8.44 13.56
C THR A 595 7.35 7.68 12.70
N HIS A 596 8.49 8.29 12.41
CA HIS A 596 9.67 7.71 11.78
C HIS A 596 10.93 8.47 12.24
N ILE A 597 12.11 7.96 11.89
CA ILE A 597 13.44 8.50 12.26
C ILE A 597 13.70 9.99 11.94
N GLU A 598 12.91 10.63 11.07
CA GLU A 598 13.01 12.08 10.76
C GLU A 598 11.79 12.89 11.18
N SER A 599 10.80 12.26 11.82
CA SER A 599 9.63 12.94 12.36
C SER A 599 9.95 13.49 13.76
N PRO A 600 9.51 14.71 14.14
CA PRO A 600 9.60 15.16 15.54
C PRO A 600 8.73 14.27 16.43
N SER A 601 8.98 14.30 17.73
CA SER A 601 8.23 13.52 18.72
C SER A 601 6.70 13.59 18.55
N THR A 602 6.04 12.43 18.58
CA THR A 602 4.59 12.25 18.40
C THR A 602 4.01 11.38 19.51
N MET A 603 2.70 11.48 19.77
CA MET A 603 2.06 10.64 20.79
C MET A 603 2.01 9.18 20.30
N PHE A 604 1.66 8.95 19.04
CA PHE A 604 1.68 7.63 18.40
C PHE A 604 3.08 6.99 18.44
N GLY A 605 4.12 7.70 17.98
CA GLY A 605 5.50 7.21 17.97
C GLY A 605 6.02 6.90 19.37
N THR A 606 5.86 7.86 20.30
CA THR A 606 6.31 7.72 21.70
C THR A 606 5.56 6.60 22.42
N THR A 607 4.23 6.47 22.25
CA THR A 607 3.45 5.40 22.90
C THR A 607 3.91 4.02 22.43
N MET A 608 4.04 3.83 21.11
CA MET A 608 4.46 2.53 20.55
C MET A 608 5.89 2.17 20.96
N ILE A 609 6.83 3.11 20.90
CA ILE A 609 8.22 2.84 21.29
C ILE A 609 8.37 2.67 22.80
N TYR A 610 7.71 3.48 23.64
CA TYR A 610 7.76 3.30 25.10
C TYR A 610 7.25 1.91 25.51
N LEU A 611 6.12 1.47 24.92
CA LEU A 611 5.61 0.11 25.11
C LEU A 611 6.66 -0.93 24.73
N ALA A 612 7.24 -0.85 23.53
CA ALA A 612 8.25 -1.79 23.07
C ALA A 612 9.51 -1.82 23.96
N VAL A 613 10.01 -0.66 24.39
CA VAL A 613 11.14 -0.54 25.32
C VAL A 613 10.86 -1.28 26.62
N ARG A 614 9.67 -1.09 27.21
CA ARG A 614 9.31 -1.74 28.49
C ARG A 614 9.12 -3.24 28.32
N LEU A 615 8.43 -3.69 27.27
CA LEU A 615 8.21 -5.12 26.99
C LEU A 615 9.52 -5.88 26.68
N LEU A 616 10.52 -5.21 26.08
CA LEU A 616 11.89 -5.75 25.89
C LEU A 616 12.73 -5.76 27.19
N GLY A 617 12.20 -5.32 28.33
CA GLY A 617 12.91 -5.30 29.62
C GLY A 617 13.62 -3.99 29.96
N GLY A 618 13.38 -2.92 29.19
CA GLY A 618 13.89 -1.58 29.50
C GLY A 618 13.44 -1.09 30.89
N ASN A 619 14.41 -0.68 31.70
CA ASN A 619 14.21 -0.32 33.10
C ASN A 619 13.50 1.05 33.25
N LYS A 620 12.34 1.07 33.91
CA LYS A 620 11.53 2.28 34.15
C LYS A 620 12.23 3.40 34.95
N HIS A 621 13.36 3.07 35.59
CA HIS A 621 14.18 3.99 36.37
C HIS A 621 15.39 4.55 35.61
N ASP A 622 15.70 4.06 34.41
CA ASP A 622 16.73 4.66 33.55
C ASP A 622 16.26 6.05 33.07
N GLU A 623 17.16 7.05 33.07
CA GLU A 623 16.80 8.43 32.69
C GLU A 623 16.18 8.53 31.28
N TRP A 624 16.66 7.76 30.32
CA TRP A 624 16.11 7.78 28.96
C TRP A 624 14.67 7.23 28.93
N VAL A 625 14.38 6.16 29.68
CA VAL A 625 13.01 5.64 29.82
C VAL A 625 12.12 6.62 30.59
N LYS A 626 12.61 7.25 31.67
CA LYS A 626 11.88 8.29 32.41
C LYS A 626 11.42 9.43 31.48
N ARG A 627 12.30 9.98 30.65
CA ARG A 627 11.96 11.05 29.70
C ARG A 627 10.83 10.66 28.74
N GLY A 628 10.84 9.40 28.26
CA GLY A 628 9.76 8.88 27.40
C GLY A 628 8.41 8.82 28.10
N ARG A 629 8.39 8.41 29.37
CA ARG A 629 7.19 8.46 30.20
C ARG A 629 6.75 9.90 30.48
N GLU A 630 7.68 10.79 30.78
CA GLU A 630 7.42 12.20 31.04
C GLU A 630 6.82 12.91 29.81
N PHE A 631 7.33 12.64 28.60
CA PHE A 631 6.70 13.08 27.35
C PHE A 631 5.24 12.60 27.26
N ILE A 632 4.99 11.30 27.48
CA ILE A 632 3.63 10.74 27.44
C ILE A 632 2.71 11.44 28.45
N LYS A 633 3.13 11.66 29.70
CA LYS A 633 2.31 12.39 30.70
C LYS A 633 2.07 13.86 30.30
N ASN A 634 3.11 14.56 29.83
CA ASN A 634 3.03 15.99 29.51
C ASN A 634 2.06 16.26 28.35
N GLU A 635 2.06 15.38 27.34
CA GLU A 635 1.20 15.48 26.14
C GLU A 635 -0.18 14.80 26.33
N GLY A 636 -0.64 14.66 27.58
CA GLY A 636 -2.01 14.24 27.92
C GLY A 636 -2.21 12.75 28.20
N GLY A 637 -1.17 11.93 28.11
CA GLY A 637 -1.21 10.49 28.36
C GLY A 637 -1.69 9.68 27.16
N ALA A 638 -1.52 8.35 27.22
CA ALA A 638 -1.80 7.46 26.09
C ALA A 638 -3.30 7.38 25.68
N ILE A 639 -4.22 8.05 26.38
CA ILE A 639 -5.59 8.29 25.89
C ILE A 639 -5.61 9.16 24.61
N MET A 640 -4.60 10.00 24.42
CA MET A 640 -4.44 10.91 23.27
C MET A 640 -3.75 10.25 22.06
N THR A 641 -3.38 8.97 22.15
CA THR A 641 -2.67 8.26 21.07
C THR A 641 -3.62 7.86 19.92
N SER A 642 -3.09 7.61 18.73
CA SER A 642 -3.89 7.23 17.56
C SER A 642 -4.57 5.87 17.73
N SER A 643 -5.62 5.62 16.93
CA SER A 643 -6.34 4.35 16.84
C SER A 643 -5.41 3.13 16.76
N TRP A 644 -4.37 3.18 15.94
CA TRP A 644 -3.44 2.05 15.78
C TRP A 644 -2.66 1.74 17.06
N ALA A 645 -2.22 2.75 17.83
CA ALA A 645 -1.59 2.52 19.13
C ALA A 645 -2.60 2.07 20.19
N LYS A 646 -3.80 2.66 20.23
CA LYS A 646 -4.90 2.19 21.08
C LYS A 646 -5.20 0.71 20.83
N PHE A 647 -5.18 0.25 19.58
CA PHE A 647 -5.38 -1.16 19.22
C PHE A 647 -4.34 -2.08 19.86
N TRP A 648 -3.05 -1.75 19.74
CA TRP A 648 -1.96 -2.53 20.37
C TRP A 648 -2.02 -2.48 21.90
N LEU A 649 -2.41 -1.35 22.50
CA LEU A 649 -2.64 -1.24 23.94
C LEU A 649 -3.80 -2.13 24.42
N CYS A 650 -4.87 -2.26 23.63
CA CYS A 650 -5.96 -3.20 23.93
C CYS A 650 -5.50 -4.66 23.86
N LEU A 651 -4.74 -5.06 22.83
CA LEU A 651 -4.22 -6.43 22.69
C LEU A 651 -3.34 -6.87 23.87
N VAL A 652 -2.51 -5.96 24.41
CA VAL A 652 -1.61 -6.25 25.54
C VAL A 652 -2.27 -6.00 26.92
N GLY A 653 -3.53 -5.55 26.95
CA GLY A 653 -4.27 -5.28 28.19
C GLY A 653 -3.88 -3.99 28.92
N CYS A 654 -3.20 -3.07 28.23
CA CYS A 654 -2.92 -1.72 28.72
C CYS A 654 -4.02 -0.69 28.40
N MET A 655 -5.12 -1.10 27.76
CA MET A 655 -6.32 -0.27 27.50
C MET A 655 -7.57 -1.16 27.44
N ASP A 656 -8.72 -0.70 27.95
CA ASP A 656 -10.01 -1.36 27.71
C ASP A 656 -10.44 -1.16 26.26
N TRP A 657 -10.94 -2.21 25.60
CA TRP A 657 -11.50 -2.15 24.25
C TRP A 657 -12.58 -1.07 24.03
N LYS A 658 -13.25 -0.61 25.09
CA LYS A 658 -14.14 0.57 25.10
C LYS A 658 -13.44 1.88 24.71
N GLY A 659 -12.12 1.96 24.88
CA GLY A 659 -11.25 3.07 24.50
C GLY A 659 -10.85 3.08 23.03
N HIS A 660 -11.19 2.02 22.28
CA HIS A 660 -10.95 1.93 20.84
C HIS A 660 -12.26 2.09 20.03
N ASN A 661 -12.17 2.62 18.80
CA ASN A 661 -13.30 2.70 17.87
C ASN A 661 -13.66 1.31 17.30
N SER A 662 -14.83 1.15 16.67
CA SER A 662 -15.28 -0.17 16.23
C SER A 662 -14.58 -0.63 14.94
N VAL A 663 -14.08 -1.88 14.95
CA VAL A 663 -13.54 -2.58 13.76
C VAL A 663 -14.37 -3.86 13.52
N PRO A 664 -15.65 -3.75 13.10
CA PRO A 664 -16.59 -4.88 13.07
C PRO A 664 -16.23 -5.91 11.97
N PRO A 665 -15.92 -7.18 12.30
CA PRO A 665 -15.64 -8.22 11.31
C PRO A 665 -16.86 -8.55 10.42
N GLU A 666 -18.06 -8.12 10.81
CA GLU A 666 -19.28 -8.25 10.02
C GLU A 666 -19.24 -7.49 8.69
N MET A 667 -18.36 -6.49 8.53
CA MET A 667 -18.20 -5.77 7.26
C MET A 667 -17.76 -6.67 6.10
N TRP A 668 -17.06 -7.77 6.39
CA TRP A 668 -16.67 -8.78 5.40
C TRP A 668 -17.83 -9.68 4.91
N LEU A 669 -19.04 -9.49 5.46
CA LEU A 669 -20.26 -10.19 5.04
C LEU A 669 -21.21 -9.29 4.24
N LEU A 670 -20.82 -8.04 3.99
CA LEU A 670 -21.56 -7.16 3.09
C LEU A 670 -21.46 -7.71 1.66
N PRO A 671 -22.45 -7.45 0.78
CA PRO A 671 -22.33 -7.87 -0.62
C PRO A 671 -21.17 -7.16 -1.34
N ASN A 672 -20.44 -7.84 -2.23
CA ASN A 672 -19.31 -7.24 -3.00
C ASN A 672 -19.68 -5.96 -3.81
N TRP A 673 -20.97 -5.73 -4.11
CA TRP A 673 -21.45 -4.52 -4.78
C TRP A 673 -21.60 -3.31 -3.83
N PHE A 674 -21.63 -3.53 -2.52
CA PHE A 674 -21.98 -2.53 -1.52
C PHE A 674 -20.83 -1.55 -1.27
N PRO A 675 -21.06 -0.22 -1.40
CA PRO A 675 -20.19 0.87 -0.96
C PRO A 675 -18.75 0.51 -0.55
N PHE A 676 -18.52 0.70 0.75
CA PHE A 676 -17.27 0.50 1.48
C PHE A 676 -17.04 -0.96 1.90
N HIS A 677 -17.40 -1.93 1.05
CA HIS A 677 -17.07 -3.34 1.28
C HIS A 677 -15.53 -3.53 1.39
N PRO A 678 -14.98 -4.19 2.44
CA PRO A 678 -13.53 -4.23 2.69
C PRO A 678 -12.65 -4.75 1.54
N GLY A 679 -13.12 -5.74 0.79
CA GLY A 679 -12.44 -6.24 -0.43
C GLY A 679 -12.30 -5.23 -1.59
N ARG A 680 -12.92 -4.05 -1.46
CA ARG A 680 -12.81 -2.91 -2.40
C ARG A 680 -11.82 -1.84 -1.93
N LEU A 681 -11.29 -1.96 -0.72
CA LEU A 681 -10.28 -1.07 -0.16
C LEU A 681 -8.88 -1.49 -0.63
N TRP A 682 -7.90 -0.58 -0.50
CA TRP A 682 -6.48 -0.86 -0.76
C TRP A 682 -6.02 -2.12 -0.03
N CYS A 683 -5.12 -2.90 -0.65
CA CYS A 683 -4.62 -4.16 -0.11
C CYS A 683 -4.01 -3.98 1.29
N HIS A 684 -3.07 -3.05 1.48
CA HIS A 684 -2.47 -2.75 2.79
C HIS A 684 -3.52 -2.38 3.84
N CYS A 685 -4.45 -1.48 3.50
CA CYS A 685 -5.54 -1.09 4.39
C CYS A 685 -6.36 -2.32 4.82
N ARG A 686 -6.90 -3.09 3.87
CA ARG A 686 -7.79 -4.22 4.21
C ARG A 686 -7.04 -5.37 4.89
N MET A 687 -5.78 -5.62 4.55
CA MET A 687 -4.99 -6.70 5.14
C MET A 687 -4.44 -6.37 6.55
N VAL A 688 -4.36 -5.08 6.92
CA VAL A 688 -4.21 -4.68 8.34
C VAL A 688 -5.54 -4.76 9.08
N TYR A 689 -6.63 -4.22 8.50
CA TYR A 689 -7.94 -4.23 9.17
C TYR A 689 -8.61 -5.62 9.23
N LEU A 690 -8.15 -6.61 8.46
CA LEU A 690 -8.60 -8.02 8.50
C LEU A 690 -8.31 -8.69 9.86
N PRO A 691 -7.04 -8.86 10.29
CA PRO A 691 -6.73 -9.40 11.61
C PRO A 691 -7.15 -8.45 12.74
N MET A 692 -7.16 -7.13 12.53
CA MET A 692 -7.73 -6.20 13.52
C MET A 692 -9.21 -6.51 13.78
N GLY A 693 -10.02 -6.71 12.73
CA GLY A 693 -11.44 -7.06 12.87
C GLY A 693 -11.67 -8.42 13.52
N TYR A 694 -10.79 -9.39 13.26
CA TYR A 694 -10.79 -10.68 13.95
C TYR A 694 -10.54 -10.52 15.46
N LEU A 695 -9.44 -9.87 15.83
CA LEU A 695 -9.03 -9.69 17.23
C LEU A 695 -10.00 -8.78 18.01
N TYR A 696 -10.49 -7.70 17.39
CA TYR A 696 -11.56 -6.85 17.94
C TYR A 696 -12.86 -7.62 18.13
N GLY A 697 -13.27 -8.44 17.16
CA GLY A 697 -14.49 -9.23 17.24
C GLY A 697 -14.48 -10.27 18.37
N TYR A 698 -13.31 -10.85 18.66
CA TYR A 698 -13.11 -11.68 19.85
C TYR A 698 -12.86 -10.89 21.14
N ARG A 699 -12.56 -9.58 21.05
CA ARG A 699 -12.05 -8.74 22.15
C ARG A 699 -10.81 -9.37 22.80
N PHE A 700 -9.87 -9.81 21.96
CA PHE A 700 -8.63 -10.44 22.41
C PHE A 700 -7.85 -9.53 23.37
N VAL A 701 -7.35 -10.11 24.46
CA VAL A 701 -6.40 -9.50 25.39
C VAL A 701 -5.40 -10.58 25.77
N TYR A 702 -4.14 -10.20 25.98
CA TYR A 702 -3.10 -11.07 26.55
C TYR A 702 -3.60 -11.77 27.83
N SER A 703 -3.47 -13.10 27.89
CA SER A 703 -4.09 -13.94 28.92
C SER A 703 -3.74 -13.56 30.36
N ASP A 704 -2.52 -13.07 30.55
CA ASP A 704 -1.95 -12.86 31.88
C ASP A 704 -1.96 -11.38 32.29
N ALA A 705 -2.61 -10.50 31.50
CA ALA A 705 -2.58 -9.04 31.65
C ALA A 705 -3.03 -8.50 33.03
N GLU A 706 -3.87 -9.25 33.76
CA GLU A 706 -4.31 -8.90 35.13
C GLU A 706 -3.36 -9.42 36.23
N THR A 707 -2.39 -10.28 35.88
CA THR A 707 -1.44 -10.90 36.81
C THR A 707 0.03 -10.57 36.53
N ASP A 708 0.34 -10.07 35.33
CA ASP A 708 1.67 -9.66 34.92
C ASP A 708 2.04 -8.30 35.55
N PRO A 709 3.07 -8.25 36.43
CA PRO A 709 3.49 -7.01 37.07
C PRO A 709 3.92 -5.92 36.08
N LEU A 710 4.41 -6.28 34.89
CA LEU A 710 4.82 -5.27 33.89
C LEU A 710 3.62 -4.58 33.24
N ILE A 711 2.50 -5.29 33.07
CA ILE A 711 1.26 -4.70 32.55
C ILE A 711 0.62 -3.79 33.61
N ALA A 712 0.65 -4.21 34.88
CA ALA A 712 0.27 -3.33 36.00
C ALA A 712 1.15 -2.07 36.10
N GLU A 713 2.47 -2.19 35.91
CA GLU A 713 3.37 -1.03 35.82
C GLU A 713 3.05 -0.14 34.62
N LEU A 714 2.81 -0.70 33.44
CA LEU A 714 2.47 0.05 32.23
C LEU A 714 1.16 0.83 32.36
N ARG A 715 0.14 0.26 33.02
CA ARG A 715 -1.12 0.94 33.33
C ARG A 715 -0.90 2.22 34.15
N GLU A 716 -0.01 2.20 35.14
CA GLU A 716 0.35 3.41 35.91
C GLU A 716 1.36 4.32 35.20
N GLU A 717 2.19 3.79 34.30
CA GLU A 717 3.17 4.57 33.54
C GLU A 717 2.54 5.36 32.38
N LEU A 718 1.50 4.85 31.71
CA LEU A 718 0.98 5.42 30.46
C LEU A 718 -0.07 6.54 30.61
N TYR A 719 -0.80 6.63 31.73
CA TYR A 719 -1.97 7.53 31.85
C TYR A 719 -1.85 8.60 32.94
N CYS A 720 -2.40 9.79 32.69
CA CYS A 720 -2.33 10.92 33.64
C CYS A 720 -3.25 10.73 34.86
N GLU A 721 -4.29 9.91 34.71
CA GLU A 721 -5.23 9.50 35.75
C GLU A 721 -5.01 8.01 36.07
N HIS A 722 -5.42 7.56 37.26
CA HIS A 722 -5.32 6.16 37.66
C HIS A 722 -6.15 5.27 36.73
N TYR A 723 -5.59 4.14 36.28
CA TYR A 723 -6.15 3.32 35.19
C TYR A 723 -7.65 3.01 35.34
N ASP A 724 -8.07 2.53 36.53
CA ASP A 724 -9.45 2.13 36.81
C ASP A 724 -10.47 3.30 36.84
N SER A 725 -10.00 4.55 36.85
CA SER A 725 -10.87 5.74 36.85
C SER A 725 -11.24 6.22 35.44
N ILE A 726 -10.51 5.79 34.41
CA ILE A 726 -10.59 6.31 33.04
C ILE A 726 -11.93 5.93 32.41
N GLN A 727 -12.67 6.92 31.92
CA GLN A 727 -13.98 6.73 31.27
C GLN A 727 -13.82 6.36 29.79
N TRP A 728 -13.28 5.17 29.52
CA TRP A 728 -12.85 4.68 28.21
C TRP A 728 -13.80 4.95 27.04
N GLU A 729 -15.12 4.84 27.22
CA GLU A 729 -16.09 5.07 26.13
C GLU A 729 -16.05 6.51 25.57
N SER A 730 -15.48 7.47 26.31
CA SER A 730 -15.25 8.85 25.91
C SER A 730 -13.88 9.11 25.25
N THR A 731 -12.87 8.24 25.47
CA THR A 731 -11.50 8.48 24.99
C THR A 731 -11.28 8.09 23.52
N ARG A 732 -12.21 7.35 22.93
CA ARG A 732 -12.13 6.80 21.57
C ARG A 732 -11.73 7.81 20.51
N HIS A 733 -12.41 8.96 20.47
CA HIS A 733 -12.21 10.01 19.46
C HIS A 733 -11.14 11.04 19.85
N LEU A 734 -10.44 10.86 20.98
CA LEU A 734 -9.34 11.74 21.38
C LEU A 734 -8.07 11.37 20.59
N VAL A 735 -7.45 12.34 19.94
CA VAL A 735 -6.14 12.18 19.29
C VAL A 735 -5.35 13.47 19.48
N ALA A 736 -4.04 13.36 19.72
CA ALA A 736 -3.16 14.51 19.88
C ALA A 736 -3.09 15.32 18.56
N GLU A 737 -3.08 16.65 18.64
CA GLU A 737 -3.04 17.51 17.44
C GLU A 737 -1.78 17.26 16.58
N MET A 738 -0.66 16.93 17.24
CA MET A 738 0.60 16.54 16.60
C MET A 738 0.52 15.27 15.73
N ASP A 739 -0.45 14.39 15.99
CA ASP A 739 -0.68 13.12 15.28
C ASP A 739 -1.75 13.25 14.19
N ASN A 740 -2.63 14.25 14.30
CA ASN A 740 -3.87 14.39 13.54
C ASN A 740 -3.63 14.88 12.09
N TYR A 741 -2.96 14.06 11.28
CA TYR A 741 -2.67 14.35 9.88
C TYR A 741 -3.93 14.37 9.01
N SER A 742 -4.82 13.40 9.22
CA SER A 742 -6.06 13.16 8.49
C SER A 742 -7.25 13.17 9.47
N PRO A 743 -7.83 14.35 9.77
CA PRO A 743 -8.89 14.47 10.78
C PRO A 743 -10.16 13.72 10.42
N ILE A 744 -10.59 12.82 11.31
CA ILE A 744 -11.80 12.00 11.13
C ILE A 744 -13.02 12.91 10.88
N PRO A 745 -13.70 12.81 9.73
CA PRO A 745 -14.88 13.65 9.44
C PRO A 745 -16.02 13.40 10.44
N ALA A 746 -16.84 14.44 10.67
CA ALA A 746 -17.99 14.35 11.59
C ALA A 746 -18.97 13.21 11.23
N PHE A 747 -19.07 12.83 9.95
CA PHE A 747 -19.81 11.66 9.49
C PHE A 747 -19.24 10.34 10.05
N MET A 748 -17.92 10.18 10.09
CA MET A 748 -17.28 8.98 10.63
C MET A 748 -17.33 8.92 12.16
N ILE A 749 -17.23 10.06 12.84
CA ILE A 749 -17.49 10.14 14.30
C ILE A 749 -18.92 9.69 14.59
N PHE A 750 -19.90 10.17 13.81
CA PHE A 750 -21.30 9.71 13.92
C PHE A 750 -21.44 8.21 13.61
N ALA A 751 -20.85 7.71 12.53
CA ALA A 751 -20.89 6.29 12.18
C ALA A 751 -20.30 5.40 13.27
N GLN A 752 -19.16 5.77 13.85
CA GLN A 752 -18.53 5.06 14.97
C GLN A 752 -19.37 5.14 16.25
N ASN A 753 -20.07 6.24 16.50
CA ASN A 753 -21.03 6.33 17.62
C ASN A 753 -22.25 5.41 17.40
N ILE A 754 -22.74 5.24 16.17
CA ILE A 754 -23.78 4.25 15.86
C ILE A 754 -23.25 2.81 16.01
N LEU A 755 -22.01 2.53 15.58
CA LEU A 755 -21.36 1.24 15.83
C LEU A 755 -21.18 0.97 17.34
N SER A 756 -20.89 1.99 18.15
CA SER A 756 -20.87 1.86 19.62
C SER A 756 -22.20 1.37 20.19
N LEU A 757 -23.34 1.81 19.64
CA LEU A 757 -24.66 1.36 20.08
C LEU A 757 -24.92 -0.09 19.63
N TYR A 758 -24.49 -0.46 18.43
CA TYR A 758 -24.52 -1.85 17.95
C TYR A 758 -23.66 -2.80 18.80
N GLU A 759 -22.49 -2.34 19.26
CA GLU A 759 -21.60 -3.09 20.14
C GLU A 759 -22.15 -3.24 21.57
N ASN A 760 -22.69 -2.17 22.16
CA ASN A 760 -23.05 -2.17 23.58
C ASN A 760 -24.51 -2.55 23.87
N TRP A 761 -25.46 -2.33 22.95
CA TRP A 761 -26.89 -2.48 23.24
C TRP A 761 -27.34 -3.96 23.21
N SER A 762 -27.87 -4.43 24.34
CA SER A 762 -28.35 -5.81 24.55
C SER A 762 -29.38 -6.29 23.53
N ILE A 763 -30.20 -5.40 22.96
CA ILE A 763 -31.22 -5.75 21.94
C ILE A 763 -30.58 -6.32 20.68
N PHE A 764 -29.44 -5.78 20.23
CA PHE A 764 -28.76 -6.28 19.04
C PHE A 764 -27.92 -7.53 19.29
N ARG A 765 -27.56 -7.84 20.56
CA ARG A 765 -26.62 -8.91 20.92
C ARG A 765 -26.88 -10.26 20.23
N PRO A 766 -28.10 -10.85 20.23
CA PRO A 766 -28.32 -12.18 19.62
C PRO A 766 -28.10 -12.19 18.10
N PHE A 767 -28.46 -11.09 17.42
CA PHE A 767 -28.24 -10.92 15.98
C PHE A 767 -26.76 -10.65 15.69
N ARG A 768 -26.16 -9.69 16.42
CA ARG A 768 -24.73 -9.35 16.36
C ARG A 768 -23.90 -10.61 16.49
N ASP A 769 -24.07 -11.41 17.55
CA ASP A 769 -23.21 -12.56 17.85
C ASP A 769 -23.32 -13.66 16.76
N ALA A 770 -24.51 -13.84 16.16
CA ALA A 770 -24.73 -14.76 15.06
C ALA A 770 -24.08 -14.30 13.73
N VAL A 771 -24.02 -12.99 13.47
CA VAL A 771 -23.34 -12.42 12.30
C VAL A 771 -21.83 -12.32 12.53
N ARG A 772 -21.40 -11.88 13.72
CA ARG A 772 -20.03 -11.85 14.24
C ARG A 772 -19.33 -13.19 14.03
N LYS A 773 -19.97 -14.29 14.45
CA LYS A 773 -19.41 -15.64 14.26
C LYS A 773 -19.06 -15.94 12.80
N LYS A 774 -19.92 -15.54 11.84
CA LYS A 774 -19.66 -15.72 10.41
C LYS A 774 -18.53 -14.82 9.91
N GLY A 775 -18.48 -13.56 10.38
CA GLY A 775 -17.42 -12.61 10.02
C GLY A 775 -16.06 -13.09 10.52
N LEU A 776 -16.00 -13.54 11.77
CA LEU A 776 -14.81 -14.14 12.38
C LEU A 776 -14.34 -15.41 11.66
N THR A 777 -15.27 -16.28 11.22
CA THR A 777 -14.94 -17.44 10.38
C THR A 777 -14.34 -16.99 9.04
N PHE A 778 -14.96 -16.04 8.34
CA PHE A 778 -14.43 -15.53 7.08
C PHE A 778 -13.04 -14.89 7.25
N CYS A 779 -12.85 -14.10 8.32
CA CYS A 779 -11.54 -13.50 8.62
C CYS A 779 -10.47 -14.57 8.83
N ALA A 780 -10.75 -15.63 9.58
CA ALA A 780 -9.82 -16.75 9.77
C ALA A 780 -9.53 -17.52 8.48
N GLU A 781 -10.52 -17.72 7.60
CA GLU A 781 -10.32 -18.33 6.28
C GLU A 781 -9.43 -17.46 5.37
N TYR A 782 -9.62 -16.13 5.39
CA TYR A 782 -8.86 -15.20 4.56
C TYR A 782 -7.43 -14.99 5.08
N MET A 783 -7.22 -14.85 6.39
CA MET A 783 -5.87 -14.85 6.98
C MET A 783 -5.11 -16.14 6.62
N LYS A 784 -5.76 -17.30 6.70
CA LYS A 784 -5.15 -18.57 6.26
C LYS A 784 -4.80 -18.58 4.76
N ALA A 785 -5.61 -17.97 3.90
CA ALA A 785 -5.29 -17.85 2.47
C ALA A 785 -4.03 -16.98 2.27
N GLU A 786 -3.95 -15.83 2.94
CA GLU A 786 -2.79 -14.93 2.92
C GLU A 786 -1.51 -15.60 3.44
N ASP A 787 -1.58 -16.22 4.63
CA ASP A 787 -0.50 -16.99 5.25
C ASP A 787 0.08 -18.02 4.26
N GLN A 788 -0.79 -18.72 3.53
CA GLN A 788 -0.37 -19.76 2.58
C GLN A 788 0.09 -19.19 1.22
N GLN A 789 -0.49 -18.09 0.72
CA GLN A 789 -0.07 -17.44 -0.54
C GLN A 789 1.25 -16.68 -0.41
N THR A 790 1.56 -16.14 0.77
CA THR A 790 2.81 -15.41 1.07
C THR A 790 3.85 -16.26 1.82
N ASN A 791 3.56 -17.55 2.04
CA ASN A 791 4.44 -18.48 2.74
C ASN A 791 4.85 -17.93 4.15
N PHE A 792 3.87 -17.37 4.87
CA PHE A 792 3.94 -16.75 6.19
C PHE A 792 4.81 -15.47 6.26
N ILE A 793 4.95 -14.74 5.15
CA ILE A 793 5.54 -13.38 5.13
C ILE A 793 4.45 -12.30 5.34
N ASP A 794 3.26 -12.52 4.79
CA ASP A 794 2.13 -11.57 4.65
C ASP A 794 2.49 -10.30 3.86
N ILE A 795 1.53 -9.40 3.60
CA ILE A 795 1.78 -8.23 2.71
C ILE A 795 2.83 -7.26 3.26
N GLY A 796 2.99 -7.19 4.59
CA GLY A 796 3.90 -6.29 5.28
C GLY A 796 3.91 -6.50 6.81
N PRO A 797 4.81 -5.85 7.55
CA PRO A 797 5.13 -6.19 8.94
C PRO A 797 3.97 -5.99 9.93
N VAL A 798 3.08 -5.01 9.69
CA VAL A 798 1.92 -4.75 10.56
C VAL A 798 0.86 -5.84 10.38
N ASN A 799 0.56 -6.22 9.13
CA ASN A 799 -0.30 -7.37 8.84
C ASN A 799 0.32 -8.64 9.44
N LYS A 800 1.64 -8.85 9.26
CA LYS A 800 2.35 -10.01 9.79
C LYS A 800 2.28 -10.15 11.32
N ALA A 801 2.54 -9.08 12.05
CA ALA A 801 2.45 -9.09 13.52
C ALA A 801 1.02 -9.42 14.00
N LEU A 802 0.00 -8.90 13.31
CA LEU A 802 -1.41 -9.12 13.66
C LEU A 802 -1.93 -10.51 13.24
N ASN A 803 -1.53 -11.02 12.06
CA ASN A 803 -1.81 -12.41 11.63
C ASN A 803 -1.19 -13.41 12.60
N LEU A 804 0.04 -13.17 13.07
CA LEU A 804 0.69 -14.02 14.07
C LEU A 804 -0.11 -14.09 15.39
N VAL A 805 -0.53 -12.94 15.94
CA VAL A 805 -1.38 -12.91 17.15
C VAL A 805 -2.75 -13.58 16.91
N ALA A 806 -3.36 -13.37 15.73
CA ALA A 806 -4.61 -14.02 15.36
C ALA A 806 -4.47 -15.55 15.18
N ALA A 807 -3.35 -16.02 14.61
CA ALA A 807 -3.03 -17.44 14.47
C ALA A 807 -2.74 -18.11 15.81
N PHE A 808 -2.08 -17.39 16.74
CA PHE A 808 -1.85 -17.84 18.12
C PHE A 808 -3.17 -17.97 18.90
N HIS A 809 -4.06 -16.97 18.81
CA HIS A 809 -5.42 -17.07 19.36
C HIS A 809 -6.20 -18.25 18.75
N ALA A 810 -6.19 -18.39 17.41
CA ALA A 810 -6.87 -19.48 16.71
C ALA A 810 -6.30 -20.88 17.06
N ALA A 811 -5.03 -20.95 17.47
CA ALA A 811 -4.38 -22.16 17.99
C ALA A 811 -4.73 -22.47 19.46
N GLY A 812 -5.57 -21.66 20.12
CA GLY A 812 -5.87 -21.82 21.54
C GLY A 812 -4.72 -21.38 22.46
N SER A 813 -3.89 -20.43 22.00
CA SER A 813 -2.68 -19.95 22.66
C SER A 813 -1.55 -20.99 22.79
N ASP A 814 -1.54 -22.05 21.96
CA ASP A 814 -0.37 -22.91 21.81
C ASP A 814 0.66 -22.29 20.86
N VAL A 815 1.79 -21.84 21.41
CA VAL A 815 2.93 -21.31 20.64
C VAL A 815 3.57 -22.37 19.73
N ASN A 816 3.43 -23.66 20.04
CA ASN A 816 4.01 -24.77 19.28
C ASN A 816 3.18 -25.17 18.07
N HIS A 817 1.95 -24.64 17.94
CA HIS A 817 1.06 -24.96 16.84
C HIS A 817 1.67 -24.60 15.49
N GLN A 818 1.48 -25.46 14.48
CA GLN A 818 2.22 -25.41 13.21
C GLN A 818 2.16 -24.05 12.50
N ALA A 819 1.00 -23.38 12.49
CA ALA A 819 0.84 -22.06 11.88
C ALA A 819 1.62 -20.97 12.64
N VAL A 820 1.67 -21.04 13.97
CA VAL A 820 2.40 -20.09 14.83
C VAL A 820 3.90 -20.23 14.63
N GLN A 821 4.42 -21.47 14.62
CA GLN A 821 5.84 -21.72 14.31
C GLN A 821 6.20 -21.31 12.88
N SER A 822 5.30 -21.50 11.90
CA SER A 822 5.53 -21.03 10.52
C SER A 822 5.63 -19.51 10.42
N HIS A 823 4.82 -18.77 11.19
CA HIS A 823 4.93 -17.31 11.32
C HIS A 823 6.21 -16.87 12.03
N ILE A 824 6.57 -17.51 13.16
CA ILE A 824 7.79 -17.24 13.94
C ILE A 824 9.05 -17.40 13.07
N MET A 825 9.14 -18.49 12.31
CA MET A 825 10.23 -18.77 11.36
C MET A 825 10.41 -17.69 10.28
N ARG A 826 9.46 -16.77 10.16
CA ARG A 826 9.43 -15.68 9.17
C ARG A 826 9.40 -14.29 9.81
N VAL A 827 9.75 -14.18 11.09
CA VAL A 827 10.01 -12.89 11.74
C VAL A 827 11.40 -12.34 11.37
N PRO A 828 12.48 -13.17 11.26
CA PRO A 828 13.78 -12.70 10.79
C PRO A 828 13.78 -12.06 9.39
N ASP A 829 12.88 -12.48 8.49
CA ASP A 829 12.65 -11.87 7.16
C ASP A 829 12.36 -10.35 7.21
N TYR A 830 11.95 -9.83 8.37
CA TYR A 830 11.69 -8.40 8.61
C TYR A 830 12.73 -7.70 9.49
N LEU A 831 13.77 -8.38 9.98
CA LEU A 831 14.73 -7.81 10.92
C LEU A 831 16.05 -7.44 10.24
N TRP A 832 16.49 -6.19 10.46
CA TRP A 832 17.71 -5.64 9.87
C TRP A 832 18.63 -5.02 10.93
N VAL A 833 19.93 -5.26 10.81
CA VAL A 833 20.97 -4.70 11.69
C VAL A 833 21.83 -3.69 10.91
N ALA A 834 21.87 -2.46 11.40
CA ALA A 834 22.78 -1.41 10.95
C ALA A 834 23.54 -0.82 12.16
N GLU A 835 24.36 0.21 11.96
CA GLU A 835 25.15 0.81 13.04
C GLU A 835 24.31 1.45 14.17
N ASP A 836 23.04 1.74 13.91
CA ASP A 836 22.05 2.25 14.86
C ASP A 836 21.26 1.14 15.59
N GLY A 837 21.56 -0.14 15.36
CA GLY A 837 20.96 -1.28 16.06
C GLY A 837 20.09 -2.18 15.16
N MET A 838 19.13 -2.89 15.78
CA MET A 838 18.21 -3.78 15.07
C MET A 838 16.82 -3.13 14.95
N LYS A 839 16.32 -3.05 13.71
CA LYS A 839 15.02 -2.46 13.37
C LYS A 839 14.16 -3.42 12.54
N ALA A 840 12.89 -3.05 12.37
CA ALA A 840 11.97 -3.74 11.50
C ALA A 840 11.85 -3.02 10.14
N GLN A 841 11.98 -3.79 9.06
CA GLN A 841 11.85 -3.37 7.68
C GLN A 841 10.37 -3.15 7.29
N GLY A 842 10.07 -2.20 6.40
CA GLY A 842 8.70 -1.91 5.92
C GLY A 842 8.07 -2.98 5.00
N TYR A 843 8.90 -3.82 4.40
CA TYR A 843 8.59 -5.10 3.75
C TYR A 843 9.66 -6.11 4.18
N ASN A 844 9.65 -7.34 3.68
CA ASN A 844 10.75 -8.30 3.88
C ASN A 844 12.04 -7.94 3.07
N GLY A 845 12.35 -6.64 2.93
CA GLY A 845 13.35 -6.05 2.05
C GLY A 845 12.79 -5.40 0.78
N SER A 846 13.67 -4.78 -0.01
CA SER A 846 13.43 -4.06 -1.27
C SER A 846 14.15 -4.70 -2.47
N GLN A 847 14.47 -5.99 -2.36
CA GLN A 847 15.50 -6.66 -3.16
C GLN A 847 15.22 -6.59 -4.66
N CYS A 848 13.98 -6.89 -5.10
CA CYS A 848 13.67 -6.89 -6.53
C CYS A 848 13.57 -5.47 -7.10
N TRP A 849 13.05 -4.53 -6.32
CA TRP A 849 12.97 -3.11 -6.68
C TRP A 849 14.36 -2.50 -6.93
N ASP A 850 15.23 -2.56 -5.93
CA ASP A 850 16.57 -1.97 -6.00
C ASP A 850 17.43 -2.61 -7.08
N THR A 851 17.31 -3.93 -7.27
CA THR A 851 18.01 -4.69 -8.32
C THR A 851 17.53 -4.32 -9.73
N SER A 852 16.22 -4.07 -9.90
CA SER A 852 15.63 -3.72 -11.20
C SER A 852 16.03 -2.32 -11.65
N PHE A 853 16.11 -1.35 -10.73
CA PHE A 853 16.66 -0.02 -11.04
C PHE A 853 18.18 -0.05 -11.24
N ALA A 854 18.92 -0.79 -10.40
CA ALA A 854 20.39 -0.87 -10.52
C ALA A 854 20.83 -1.35 -11.91
N ILE A 855 20.17 -2.37 -12.47
CA ILE A 855 20.57 -2.91 -13.78
C ILE A 855 20.15 -2.02 -14.96
N GLN A 856 19.03 -1.28 -14.85
CA GLN A 856 18.66 -0.24 -15.83
C GLN A 856 19.68 0.91 -15.84
N ALA A 857 20.11 1.38 -14.66
CA ALA A 857 21.16 2.40 -14.54
C ALA A 857 22.47 1.96 -15.22
N ILE A 858 22.91 0.71 -15.00
CA ILE A 858 24.13 0.14 -15.60
C ILE A 858 23.97 -0.04 -17.12
N TRP A 859 22.79 -0.42 -17.60
CA TRP A 859 22.48 -0.51 -19.04
C TRP A 859 22.46 0.86 -19.73
N GLU A 860 21.93 1.91 -19.10
CA GLU A 860 22.02 3.27 -19.66
C GLU A 860 23.45 3.82 -19.67
N CYS A 861 24.26 3.52 -18.65
CA CYS A 861 25.70 3.80 -18.67
C CYS A 861 26.47 3.01 -19.74
N LYS A 862 25.85 2.01 -20.37
CA LYS A 862 26.46 1.04 -21.30
C LYS A 862 27.60 0.23 -20.66
N LEU A 863 27.38 -0.23 -19.42
CA LEU A 863 28.37 -0.94 -18.59
C LEU A 863 28.02 -2.41 -18.30
N LEU A 864 26.95 -2.98 -18.88
CA LEU A 864 26.55 -4.38 -18.62
C LEU A 864 27.68 -5.39 -18.89
N ASP A 865 28.31 -5.29 -20.05
CA ASP A 865 29.41 -6.17 -20.46
C ASP A 865 30.77 -5.76 -19.86
N HIS A 866 30.85 -4.56 -19.26
CA HIS A 866 32.01 -4.12 -18.47
C HIS A 866 32.02 -4.79 -17.08
N PHE A 867 30.83 -5.09 -16.53
CA PHE A 867 30.66 -5.85 -15.28
C PHE A 867 29.88 -7.17 -15.53
N PRO A 868 30.42 -8.12 -16.33
CA PRO A 868 29.66 -9.24 -16.87
C PRO A 868 29.21 -10.25 -15.80
N LEU A 869 29.99 -10.45 -14.75
CA LEU A 869 29.65 -11.30 -13.60
C LEU A 869 28.44 -10.72 -12.83
N LEU A 870 28.42 -9.39 -12.63
CA LEU A 870 27.32 -8.68 -11.98
C LEU A 870 26.03 -8.81 -12.81
N SER A 871 26.09 -8.49 -14.10
CA SER A 871 24.95 -8.55 -15.02
C SER A 871 24.36 -9.96 -15.11
N SER A 872 25.22 -10.97 -15.15
CA SER A 872 24.83 -12.39 -15.18
C SER A 872 24.19 -12.86 -13.87
N LYS A 873 24.67 -12.37 -12.71
CA LYS A 873 24.02 -12.58 -11.40
C LYS A 873 22.63 -11.93 -11.34
N VAL A 874 22.46 -10.71 -11.86
CA VAL A 874 21.14 -10.05 -11.90
C VAL A 874 20.15 -10.81 -12.80
N TRP A 875 20.59 -11.28 -13.97
CA TRP A 875 19.76 -12.15 -14.81
C TRP A 875 19.27 -13.38 -14.05
N ALA A 876 20.19 -14.08 -13.37
CA ALA A 876 19.86 -15.25 -12.58
C ALA A 876 18.91 -14.94 -11.41
N TYR A 877 19.00 -13.74 -10.81
CA TYR A 877 18.06 -13.29 -9.79
C TYR A 877 16.66 -13.03 -10.38
N LEU A 878 16.55 -12.21 -11.43
CA LEU A 878 15.26 -11.85 -12.05
C LEU A 878 14.53 -13.06 -12.66
N GLU A 879 15.28 -14.04 -13.15
CA GLU A 879 14.76 -15.35 -13.58
C GLU A 879 14.02 -16.08 -12.45
N ARG A 880 14.52 -15.98 -11.21
CA ARG A 880 13.99 -16.71 -10.04
C ARG A 880 12.99 -15.89 -9.20
N SER A 881 13.01 -14.56 -9.30
CA SER A 881 12.11 -13.69 -8.54
C SER A 881 10.75 -13.43 -9.21
N GLN A 882 10.56 -13.82 -10.48
CA GLN A 882 9.26 -13.75 -11.16
C GLN A 882 8.26 -14.72 -10.53
N ILE A 883 7.00 -14.31 -10.39
CA ILE A 883 5.93 -15.18 -9.89
C ILE A 883 5.46 -16.13 -10.99
N LEU A 884 5.71 -17.43 -10.83
CA LEU A 884 5.45 -18.46 -11.83
C LEU A 884 4.31 -19.42 -11.44
N SER A 885 3.92 -20.27 -12.39
CA SER A 885 3.03 -21.40 -12.16
C SER A 885 3.70 -22.71 -12.61
N THR A 886 4.91 -22.94 -12.09
CA THR A 886 5.69 -24.18 -12.28
C THR A 886 4.97 -25.38 -11.68
N GLU A 887 5.46 -26.60 -11.96
CA GLU A 887 4.98 -27.81 -11.28
C GLU A 887 5.23 -27.75 -9.77
N THR A 888 6.39 -27.22 -9.33
CA THR A 888 6.68 -26.92 -7.91
C THR A 888 5.62 -25.98 -7.31
N SER A 889 5.29 -24.89 -8.00
CA SER A 889 4.30 -23.91 -7.55
C SER A 889 2.91 -24.54 -7.45
N LYS A 890 2.51 -25.32 -8.47
CA LYS A 890 1.22 -26.03 -8.54
C LYS A 890 1.05 -27.12 -7.47
N ALA A 891 2.15 -27.74 -7.05
CA ALA A 891 2.16 -28.71 -5.96
C ALA A 891 2.09 -28.07 -4.56
N SER A 892 2.32 -26.75 -4.44
CA SER A 892 2.21 -26.04 -3.16
C SER A 892 0.74 -25.90 -2.72
N PRO A 893 0.42 -26.07 -1.42
CA PRO A 893 -0.90 -25.73 -0.87
C PRO A 893 -1.33 -24.28 -1.12
N ALA A 894 -0.41 -23.37 -1.47
CA ALA A 894 -0.72 -22.01 -1.90
C ALA A 894 -1.58 -21.96 -3.18
N TYR A 895 -1.36 -22.89 -4.13
CA TYR A 895 -1.92 -22.78 -5.48
C TYR A 895 -3.45 -22.96 -5.56
N GLN A 896 -4.08 -23.56 -4.54
CA GLN A 896 -5.55 -23.61 -4.44
C GLN A 896 -6.18 -22.21 -4.34
N TYR A 897 -5.42 -21.21 -3.86
CA TYR A 897 -5.87 -19.82 -3.76
C TYR A 897 -5.67 -19.02 -5.06
N GLU A 898 -4.92 -19.56 -6.03
CA GLU A 898 -4.69 -18.98 -7.35
C GLU A 898 -5.77 -19.37 -8.39
N THR A 899 -6.84 -20.04 -7.98
CA THR A 899 -8.03 -20.23 -8.84
C THR A 899 -8.84 -18.93 -8.94
N PRO A 900 -9.57 -18.68 -10.04
CA PRO A 900 -10.40 -17.48 -10.17
C PRO A 900 -11.41 -17.30 -9.02
N THR A 901 -12.07 -18.38 -8.59
CA THR A 901 -13.03 -18.37 -7.47
C THR A 901 -12.36 -18.03 -6.12
N SER A 902 -11.16 -18.55 -5.87
CA SER A 902 -10.40 -18.19 -4.67
C SER A 902 -9.92 -16.74 -4.70
N ARG A 903 -9.44 -16.25 -5.85
CA ARG A 903 -9.07 -14.84 -6.04
C ARG A 903 -10.25 -13.88 -5.89
N GLU A 904 -11.44 -14.27 -6.34
CA GLU A 904 -12.67 -13.50 -6.11
C GLU A 904 -13.08 -13.47 -4.63
N ARG A 905 -13.02 -14.62 -3.94
CA ARG A 905 -13.36 -14.75 -2.50
C ARG A 905 -12.38 -14.02 -1.58
N PHE A 906 -11.10 -14.06 -1.89
CA PHE A 906 -10.00 -13.50 -1.09
C PHE A 906 -9.39 -12.26 -1.74
N TYR A 907 -10.11 -11.66 -2.68
CA TYR A 907 -9.84 -10.36 -3.30
C TYR A 907 -8.40 -10.15 -3.81
N ARG A 908 -7.65 -11.21 -4.16
CA ARG A 908 -6.27 -11.12 -4.69
C ARG A 908 -6.32 -10.89 -6.20
N HIS A 909 -5.55 -9.93 -6.71
CA HIS A 909 -5.33 -9.79 -8.16
C HIS A 909 -4.57 -11.00 -8.75
N VAL A 910 -4.58 -11.15 -10.09
CA VAL A 910 -3.82 -12.22 -10.75
C VAL A 910 -2.31 -11.99 -10.60
N SER A 911 -1.60 -13.02 -10.15
CA SER A 911 -0.19 -12.90 -9.71
C SER A 911 0.84 -13.40 -10.73
N LYS A 912 0.48 -14.41 -11.55
CA LYS A 912 1.35 -15.06 -12.54
C LYS A 912 1.95 -14.04 -13.52
N GLY A 913 3.27 -14.09 -13.67
CA GLY A 913 4.05 -13.24 -14.58
C GLY A 913 4.62 -11.98 -13.92
N GLY A 914 4.05 -11.55 -12.79
CA GLY A 914 4.47 -10.34 -12.09
C GLY A 914 5.78 -10.49 -11.32
N TRP A 915 6.36 -9.34 -10.93
CA TRP A 915 7.41 -9.26 -9.92
C TRP A 915 6.90 -8.49 -8.69
N PRO A 916 7.21 -8.96 -7.46
CA PRO A 916 6.95 -8.25 -6.21
C PRO A 916 8.03 -7.19 -5.95
N PHE A 917 7.79 -6.32 -4.97
CA PHE A 917 8.80 -5.35 -4.50
C PHE A 917 10.04 -6.03 -3.90
N SER A 918 9.82 -7.08 -3.12
CA SER A 918 10.84 -7.74 -2.31
C SER A 918 11.32 -9.05 -2.94
N THR A 919 10.57 -10.16 -2.78
CA THR A 919 11.00 -11.53 -3.12
C THR A 919 9.83 -12.36 -3.66
N SER A 920 10.09 -13.36 -4.52
CA SER A 920 9.01 -14.23 -5.04
C SER A 920 8.22 -14.95 -3.94
N ALA A 921 8.80 -15.15 -2.75
CA ALA A 921 8.11 -15.71 -1.59
C ALA A 921 7.05 -14.77 -0.98
N HIS A 922 7.13 -13.44 -1.19
CA HIS A 922 6.12 -12.46 -0.76
C HIS A 922 4.82 -12.59 -1.57
N GLY A 923 4.91 -13.05 -2.82
CA GLY A 923 3.74 -13.44 -3.64
C GLY A 923 2.80 -12.32 -4.08
N TRP A 924 3.07 -11.06 -3.70
CA TRP A 924 2.30 -9.88 -4.09
C TRP A 924 3.04 -9.08 -5.18
N PRO A 925 2.72 -9.26 -6.47
CA PRO A 925 3.29 -8.41 -7.51
C PRO A 925 2.70 -7.00 -7.43
N ILE A 926 3.47 -6.03 -7.92
CA ILE A 926 3.08 -4.62 -8.03
C ILE A 926 3.24 -4.20 -9.49
N SER A 927 2.43 -3.26 -9.99
CA SER A 927 2.45 -2.82 -11.39
C SER A 927 3.81 -2.23 -11.80
N ASP A 928 4.36 -1.36 -10.97
CA ASP A 928 5.70 -0.79 -11.12
C ASP A 928 6.80 -1.84 -10.95
N CYS A 929 6.83 -2.61 -9.86
CA CYS A 929 7.82 -3.67 -9.67
C CYS A 929 7.84 -4.68 -10.83
N THR A 930 6.67 -4.99 -11.42
CA THR A 930 6.57 -5.81 -12.62
C THR A 930 7.11 -5.10 -13.86
N GLY A 931 6.84 -3.80 -14.03
CA GLY A 931 7.36 -2.99 -15.14
C GLY A 931 8.87 -2.78 -15.06
N GLU A 932 9.40 -2.43 -13.90
CA GLU A 932 10.83 -2.25 -13.65
C GLU A 932 11.58 -3.58 -13.74
N GLY A 933 11.04 -4.68 -13.20
CA GLY A 933 11.59 -6.03 -13.36
C GLY A 933 11.60 -6.49 -14.82
N LEU A 934 10.52 -6.21 -15.57
CA LEU A 934 10.45 -6.46 -17.01
C LEU A 934 11.51 -5.64 -17.78
N LYS A 935 11.64 -4.33 -17.52
CA LYS A 935 12.69 -3.50 -18.13
C LYS A 935 14.09 -3.98 -17.78
N GLY A 936 14.33 -4.41 -16.53
CA GLY A 936 15.60 -5.04 -16.12
C GLY A 936 15.95 -6.27 -16.96
N VAL A 937 14.98 -7.15 -17.23
CA VAL A 937 15.16 -8.30 -18.14
C VAL A 937 15.39 -7.84 -19.58
N LEU A 938 14.58 -6.91 -20.10
CA LEU A 938 14.71 -6.42 -21.48
C LEU A 938 16.04 -5.69 -21.74
N ALA A 939 16.58 -4.99 -20.74
CA ALA A 939 17.88 -4.35 -20.76
C ALA A 939 19.02 -5.38 -20.76
N LEU A 940 18.93 -6.42 -19.92
CA LEU A 940 19.90 -7.52 -19.90
C LEU A 940 19.95 -8.32 -21.20
N MET A 941 18.83 -8.41 -21.94
CA MET A 941 18.80 -9.03 -23.27
C MET A 941 19.67 -8.30 -24.31
N ASP A 942 20.09 -7.06 -24.07
CA ASP A 942 21.02 -6.34 -24.95
C ASP A 942 22.50 -6.65 -24.66
N SER A 943 22.83 -7.34 -23.54
CA SER A 943 24.20 -7.78 -23.24
C SER A 943 24.54 -9.04 -24.03
N PRO A 944 25.50 -9.00 -24.97
CA PRO A 944 25.94 -10.20 -25.69
C PRO A 944 26.59 -11.21 -24.74
N VAL A 945 27.19 -10.76 -23.63
CA VAL A 945 27.86 -11.64 -22.66
C VAL A 945 26.84 -12.43 -21.83
N VAL A 946 25.78 -11.78 -21.32
CA VAL A 946 24.67 -12.47 -20.62
C VAL A 946 23.96 -13.43 -21.59
N MET A 947 23.64 -13.00 -22.80
CA MET A 947 22.96 -13.85 -23.79
C MET A 947 23.83 -15.01 -24.29
N ALA A 948 25.16 -14.86 -24.34
CA ALA A 948 26.07 -15.98 -24.59
C ALA A 948 26.09 -17.00 -23.44
N ALA A 949 26.08 -16.55 -22.19
CA ALA A 949 26.00 -17.42 -21.02
C ALA A 949 24.65 -18.16 -20.93
N VAL A 950 23.53 -17.53 -21.36
CA VAL A 950 22.23 -18.20 -21.55
C VAL A 950 22.31 -19.23 -22.69
N GLY A 951 22.86 -18.87 -23.86
CA GLY A 951 22.99 -19.76 -25.02
C GLY A 951 23.88 -20.98 -24.77
N LYS A 952 24.84 -20.89 -23.85
CA LYS A 952 25.67 -21.99 -23.36
C LYS A 952 25.02 -22.84 -22.25
N GLY A 953 23.87 -22.42 -21.71
CA GLY A 953 23.21 -23.08 -20.58
C GLY A 953 23.89 -22.86 -19.22
N VAL A 954 24.78 -21.86 -19.11
CA VAL A 954 25.37 -21.43 -17.82
C VAL A 954 24.34 -20.61 -17.03
N LEU A 955 23.57 -19.78 -17.73
CA LEU A 955 22.38 -19.10 -17.20
C LEU A 955 21.11 -19.77 -17.73
N LYS A 956 20.07 -19.81 -16.90
CA LYS A 956 18.75 -20.34 -17.26
C LYS A 956 17.98 -19.33 -18.12
N SER A 957 17.31 -19.81 -19.16
CA SER A 957 16.52 -18.98 -20.08
C SER A 957 15.25 -18.40 -19.43
N ILE A 958 14.92 -17.17 -19.78
CA ILE A 958 13.60 -16.57 -19.56
C ILE A 958 12.83 -16.67 -20.88
N GLU A 959 12.06 -17.74 -21.02
CA GLU A 959 11.27 -18.00 -22.22
C GLU A 959 10.34 -16.84 -22.60
N PRO A 960 10.15 -16.50 -23.89
CA PRO A 960 9.30 -15.38 -24.31
C PRO A 960 7.88 -15.42 -23.75
N SER A 961 7.32 -16.61 -23.53
CA SER A 961 6.01 -16.81 -22.88
C SER A 961 5.93 -16.21 -21.47
N ARG A 962 7.04 -16.19 -20.72
CA ARG A 962 7.14 -15.56 -19.39
C ARG A 962 7.20 -14.04 -19.47
N ILE A 963 7.83 -13.51 -20.51
CA ILE A 963 7.86 -12.07 -20.81
C ILE A 963 6.45 -11.62 -21.21
N HIS A 964 5.75 -12.43 -22.03
CA HIS A 964 4.35 -12.21 -22.38
C HIS A 964 3.43 -12.30 -21.15
N ASP A 965 3.68 -13.20 -20.19
CA ASP A 965 2.93 -13.30 -18.94
C ASP A 965 3.04 -12.02 -18.09
N ALA A 966 4.22 -11.41 -17.98
CA ALA A 966 4.40 -10.13 -17.30
C ALA A 966 3.54 -9.01 -17.94
N VAL A 967 3.63 -8.88 -19.26
CA VAL A 967 2.79 -7.95 -20.04
C VAL A 967 1.29 -8.24 -19.84
N ASN A 968 0.90 -9.51 -19.77
CA ASN A 968 -0.49 -9.89 -19.57
C ASN A 968 -1.04 -9.44 -18.22
N VAL A 969 -0.30 -9.59 -17.10
CA VAL A 969 -0.74 -9.08 -15.80
C VAL A 969 -0.76 -7.55 -15.77
N MET A 970 0.26 -6.89 -16.32
CA MET A 970 0.32 -5.42 -16.38
C MET A 970 -0.87 -4.81 -17.14
N LEU A 971 -1.30 -5.42 -18.24
CA LEU A 971 -2.50 -4.98 -18.98
C LEU A 971 -3.79 -5.15 -18.17
N THR A 972 -3.87 -6.09 -17.22
CA THR A 972 -5.02 -6.18 -16.30
C THR A 972 -5.01 -5.16 -15.16
N LEU A 973 -3.84 -4.58 -14.84
CA LEU A 973 -3.68 -3.61 -13.74
C LEU A 973 -3.99 -2.16 -14.16
N GLN A 974 -4.28 -1.89 -15.44
CA GLN A 974 -4.67 -0.54 -15.88
C GLN A 974 -6.12 -0.22 -15.43
N ASN A 975 -6.30 0.92 -14.78
CA ASN A 975 -7.59 1.39 -14.30
C ASN A 975 -8.45 2.06 -15.39
N GLU A 976 -9.72 2.33 -15.10
CA GLU A 976 -10.65 3.03 -16.02
C GLU A 976 -10.16 4.45 -16.38
N ASP A 977 -9.50 5.14 -15.44
CA ASP A 977 -8.89 6.47 -15.66
C ASP A 977 -7.65 6.46 -16.58
N GLY A 978 -7.14 5.27 -16.94
CA GLY A 978 -5.98 5.07 -17.80
C GLY A 978 -4.65 5.00 -17.07
N GLY A 979 -4.61 5.28 -15.77
CA GLY A 979 -3.43 5.09 -14.94
C GLY A 979 -3.30 3.64 -14.45
N TRP A 980 -2.19 3.38 -13.76
CA TRP A 980 -1.97 2.17 -12.98
C TRP A 980 -1.89 2.53 -11.49
N ALA A 981 -2.49 1.66 -10.68
CA ALA A 981 -2.38 1.66 -9.22
C ALA A 981 -1.31 0.65 -8.77
N THR A 982 -1.09 0.46 -7.47
CA THR A 982 0.04 -0.35 -6.96
C THR A 982 -0.15 -1.85 -7.20
N TYR A 983 -0.83 -2.55 -6.30
CA TYR A 983 -0.94 -4.01 -6.33
C TYR A 983 -2.13 -4.48 -7.18
N GLU A 984 -3.17 -3.66 -7.25
CA GLU A 984 -4.47 -4.06 -7.79
C GLU A 984 -5.18 -2.88 -8.48
N ASN A 985 -6.23 -3.16 -9.25
CA ASN A 985 -7.06 -2.08 -9.77
C ASN A 985 -7.73 -1.27 -8.64
N ASN A 986 -8.03 -0.01 -8.92
CA ASN A 986 -8.91 0.81 -8.09
C ASN A 986 -10.32 0.19 -8.06
N ARG A 987 -10.74 -0.28 -6.89
CA ARG A 987 -12.05 -0.93 -6.68
C ARG A 987 -13.10 -0.02 -6.01
N GLY A 988 -12.75 1.21 -5.66
CA GLY A 988 -13.62 2.12 -4.92
C GLY A 988 -13.78 3.51 -5.56
N PHE A 989 -14.12 4.50 -4.73
CA PHE A 989 -14.33 5.88 -5.16
C PHE A 989 -13.58 6.83 -4.21
N GLY A 990 -13.08 7.97 -4.71
CA GLY A 990 -12.24 8.88 -3.91
C GLY A 990 -12.89 9.41 -2.61
N TRP A 991 -14.22 9.40 -2.51
CA TRP A 991 -14.91 9.73 -1.25
C TRP A 991 -14.72 8.69 -0.14
N TYR A 992 -14.15 7.52 -0.43
CA TYR A 992 -13.84 6.52 0.60
C TYR A 992 -12.76 7.02 1.57
N GLU A 993 -11.97 8.03 1.19
CA GLU A 993 -11.01 8.68 2.09
C GLU A 993 -11.71 9.46 3.23
N GLU A 994 -12.98 9.87 3.05
CA GLU A 994 -13.83 10.38 4.14
C GLU A 994 -14.16 9.30 5.19
N LEU A 995 -13.85 8.04 4.89
CA LEU A 995 -13.97 6.88 5.78
C LEU A 995 -12.63 6.44 6.38
N ASN A 996 -11.53 7.18 6.15
CA ASN A 996 -10.21 6.90 6.73
C ASN A 996 -10.28 7.01 8.27
N PRO A 997 -10.03 5.91 9.02
CA PRO A 997 -10.10 5.92 10.48
C PRO A 997 -8.72 5.90 11.15
N SER A 998 -7.62 6.10 10.41
CA SER A 998 -6.25 5.91 10.90
C SER A 998 -5.65 7.12 11.63
N GLU A 999 -6.23 8.31 11.46
CA GLU A 999 -5.78 9.64 11.92
C GLU A 999 -4.40 10.11 11.40
N VAL A 1000 -3.40 9.23 11.39
CA VAL A 1000 -1.98 9.55 11.13
C VAL A 1000 -1.56 9.39 9.67
N PHE A 1001 -2.33 8.68 8.84
CA PHE A 1001 -2.04 8.46 7.42
C PHE A 1001 -3.15 9.04 6.53
N GLY A 1002 -2.85 9.32 5.26
CA GLY A 1002 -3.86 9.76 4.29
C GLY A 1002 -3.60 9.26 2.88
N ASP A 1003 -4.67 9.21 2.11
CA ASP A 1003 -4.76 8.50 0.83
C ASP A 1003 -4.45 6.99 1.05
N ILE A 1004 -5.25 6.35 1.92
CA ILE A 1004 -5.11 4.92 2.29
C ILE A 1004 -6.27 4.03 1.85
N MET A 1005 -7.44 4.59 1.55
CA MET A 1005 -8.68 3.79 1.56
C MET A 1005 -8.91 2.98 0.28
N ILE A 1006 -8.22 3.30 -0.82
CA ILE A 1006 -8.33 2.62 -2.13
C ILE A 1006 -6.95 2.58 -2.81
N ASP A 1007 -6.75 1.64 -3.75
CA ASP A 1007 -5.53 1.61 -4.56
C ASP A 1007 -5.65 2.68 -5.67
N TYR A 1008 -5.08 3.87 -5.42
CA TYR A 1008 -5.14 5.02 -6.32
C TYR A 1008 -4.26 4.81 -7.56
N SER A 1009 -4.64 5.33 -8.72
CA SER A 1009 -3.71 5.43 -9.86
C SER A 1009 -2.62 6.47 -9.55
N TYR A 1010 -1.34 6.15 -9.75
CA TYR A 1010 -0.20 7.04 -9.45
C TYR A 1010 0.57 7.42 -10.71
N VAL A 1011 1.30 8.55 -10.70
CA VAL A 1011 2.16 8.93 -11.85
C VAL A 1011 3.30 7.92 -12.01
N GLU A 1012 3.80 7.40 -10.89
CA GLU A 1012 4.96 6.50 -10.85
C GLU A 1012 4.63 5.11 -11.38
N CYS A 1013 3.60 4.47 -10.82
CA CYS A 1013 3.07 3.19 -11.27
C CYS A 1013 2.67 3.23 -12.75
N SER A 1014 2.10 4.36 -13.20
CA SER A 1014 1.72 4.57 -14.60
C SER A 1014 2.91 4.70 -15.54
N MET A 1015 3.97 5.42 -15.15
CA MET A 1015 5.22 5.53 -15.92
C MET A 1015 5.91 4.17 -16.03
N ALA A 1016 6.16 3.51 -14.90
CA ALA A 1016 6.85 2.23 -14.86
C ALA A 1016 6.14 1.19 -15.73
N SER A 1017 4.80 1.13 -15.63
CA SER A 1017 3.97 0.27 -16.47
C SER A 1017 4.01 0.64 -17.95
N LEU A 1018 3.86 1.93 -18.29
CA LEU A 1018 3.84 2.42 -19.66
C LEU A 1018 5.17 2.22 -20.39
N THR A 1019 6.29 2.55 -19.74
CA THR A 1019 7.63 2.46 -20.33
C THR A 1019 8.02 1.02 -20.62
N ALA A 1020 7.78 0.12 -19.66
CA ALA A 1020 7.99 -1.32 -19.84
C ALA A 1020 7.11 -1.91 -20.97
N LEU A 1021 5.84 -1.48 -21.08
CA LEU A 1021 4.97 -1.85 -22.19
C LEU A 1021 5.49 -1.32 -23.54
N ALA A 1022 6.07 -0.12 -23.58
CA ALA A 1022 6.67 0.45 -24.79
C ALA A 1022 7.96 -0.29 -25.21
N GLU A 1023 8.88 -0.57 -24.29
CA GLU A 1023 10.13 -1.30 -24.55
C GLU A 1023 9.89 -2.76 -24.91
N PHE A 1024 8.91 -3.39 -24.26
CA PHE A 1024 8.42 -4.70 -24.69
C PHE A 1024 7.88 -4.63 -26.13
N HIS A 1025 7.10 -3.61 -26.46
CA HIS A 1025 6.54 -3.49 -27.81
C HIS A 1025 7.59 -3.24 -28.89
N GLU A 1026 8.67 -2.51 -28.58
CA GLU A 1026 9.83 -2.32 -29.45
C GLU A 1026 10.54 -3.65 -29.76
N LYS A 1027 10.63 -4.57 -28.79
CA LYS A 1027 11.28 -5.89 -28.94
C LYS A 1027 10.33 -7.01 -29.41
N PHE A 1028 9.04 -6.91 -29.13
CA PHE A 1028 8.00 -7.92 -29.40
C PHE A 1028 6.73 -7.32 -30.07
N PRO A 1029 6.83 -6.71 -31.27
CA PRO A 1029 5.78 -5.88 -31.86
C PRO A 1029 4.46 -6.60 -32.21
N CYS A 1030 4.49 -7.94 -32.27
CA CYS A 1030 3.33 -8.76 -32.63
C CYS A 1030 2.45 -9.18 -31.44
N HIS A 1031 2.95 -9.17 -30.21
CA HIS A 1031 2.17 -9.64 -29.04
C HIS A 1031 1.23 -8.53 -28.55
N ARG A 1032 -0.10 -8.77 -28.60
CA ARG A 1032 -1.17 -7.87 -28.12
C ARG A 1032 -1.01 -6.40 -28.57
N SER A 1033 -0.52 -6.24 -29.80
CA SER A 1033 -0.06 -4.99 -30.42
C SER A 1033 -0.96 -3.77 -30.15
N ASP A 1034 -2.26 -3.90 -30.38
CA ASP A 1034 -3.20 -2.77 -30.32
C ASP A 1034 -3.70 -2.47 -28.90
N GLU A 1035 -3.78 -3.49 -28.04
CA GLU A 1035 -4.08 -3.32 -26.61
C GLU A 1035 -2.95 -2.58 -25.89
N ILE A 1036 -1.70 -2.90 -26.23
CA ILE A 1036 -0.50 -2.22 -25.69
C ILE A 1036 -0.47 -0.76 -26.13
N LYS A 1037 -0.66 -0.47 -27.43
CA LYS A 1037 -0.75 0.91 -27.94
C LYS A 1037 -1.87 1.71 -27.28
N LEU A 1038 -3.05 1.11 -27.12
CA LEU A 1038 -4.18 1.73 -26.43
C LEU A 1038 -3.85 2.03 -24.96
N SER A 1039 -3.21 1.08 -24.26
CA SER A 1039 -2.82 1.24 -22.86
C SER A 1039 -1.80 2.36 -22.68
N ILE A 1040 -0.78 2.44 -23.55
CA ILE A 1040 0.21 3.54 -23.58
C ILE A 1040 -0.48 4.89 -23.81
N CYS A 1041 -1.40 4.97 -24.79
CA CYS A 1041 -2.16 6.20 -25.05
C CYS A 1041 -3.02 6.64 -23.86
N ARG A 1042 -3.65 5.70 -23.17
CA ARG A 1042 -4.46 5.98 -21.96
C ARG A 1042 -3.60 6.44 -20.78
N GLY A 1043 -2.45 5.80 -20.55
CA GLY A 1043 -1.49 6.20 -19.51
C GLY A 1043 -0.92 7.60 -19.74
N LYS A 1044 -0.60 7.94 -21.00
CA LYS A 1044 -0.16 9.28 -21.40
C LYS A 1044 -1.16 10.37 -21.03
N GLU A 1045 -2.44 10.18 -21.38
CA GLU A 1045 -3.48 11.18 -21.05
C GLU A 1045 -3.80 11.21 -19.56
N PHE A 1046 -3.75 10.07 -18.86
CA PHE A 1046 -3.81 10.02 -17.40
C PHE A 1046 -2.71 10.89 -16.76
N MET A 1047 -1.45 10.67 -17.12
CA MET A 1047 -0.30 11.42 -16.57
C MET A 1047 -0.43 12.93 -16.82
N LYS A 1048 -0.91 13.34 -18.01
CA LYS A 1048 -1.22 14.75 -18.31
C LYS A 1048 -2.35 15.30 -17.46
N SER A 1049 -3.39 14.50 -17.15
CA SER A 1049 -4.55 14.94 -16.36
C SER A 1049 -4.25 15.24 -14.89
N ILE A 1050 -3.18 14.64 -14.32
CA ILE A 1050 -2.74 14.85 -12.94
C ILE A 1050 -1.53 15.79 -12.79
N GLN A 1051 -1.05 16.40 -13.88
CA GLN A 1051 -0.01 17.44 -13.79
C GLN A 1051 -0.55 18.67 -13.05
N ARG A 1052 0.20 19.19 -12.07
CA ARG A 1052 -0.15 20.41 -11.35
C ARG A 1052 -0.04 21.65 -12.26
N GLU A 1053 -0.76 22.71 -11.91
CA GLU A 1053 -0.76 23.96 -12.68
C GLU A 1053 0.65 24.58 -12.82
N ASP A 1054 1.47 24.41 -11.78
CA ASP A 1054 2.88 24.79 -11.69
C ASP A 1054 3.83 23.95 -12.59
N GLY A 1055 3.34 22.86 -13.19
CA GLY A 1055 4.11 21.98 -14.06
C GLY A 1055 4.64 20.71 -13.39
N SER A 1056 4.58 20.62 -12.06
CA SER A 1056 5.10 19.47 -11.32
C SER A 1056 4.12 18.28 -11.29
N TRP A 1057 4.64 17.14 -10.87
CA TRP A 1057 3.84 16.03 -10.33
C TRP A 1057 4.27 15.76 -8.89
N TYR A 1058 3.31 15.32 -8.07
CA TYR A 1058 3.56 14.95 -6.68
C TYR A 1058 4.03 13.49 -6.61
N GLY A 1059 5.19 13.24 -5.98
CA GLY A 1059 5.70 11.88 -5.69
C GLY A 1059 5.10 11.29 -4.42
N SER A 1060 4.48 10.11 -4.55
CA SER A 1060 3.72 9.42 -3.50
C SER A 1060 4.51 8.31 -2.81
N TRP A 1061 5.60 7.84 -3.43
CA TRP A 1061 6.45 6.74 -2.95
C TRP A 1061 7.88 7.18 -2.58
N ALA A 1062 8.28 8.39 -2.97
CA ALA A 1062 9.55 9.02 -2.56
C ALA A 1062 9.44 10.56 -2.59
N CYS A 1063 10.39 11.26 -1.95
CA CYS A 1063 10.33 12.67 -1.58
C CYS A 1063 10.93 13.64 -2.63
N CYS A 1064 10.16 14.48 -3.34
CA CYS A 1064 8.73 14.38 -3.63
C CYS A 1064 8.45 14.85 -5.05
N PHE A 1065 8.69 16.14 -5.33
CA PHE A 1065 8.40 16.72 -6.63
C PHE A 1065 9.50 16.42 -7.65
N CYS A 1066 10.79 16.35 -7.27
CA CYS A 1066 11.86 15.89 -8.15
C CYS A 1066 11.61 14.45 -8.63
N TYR A 1067 11.17 13.57 -7.72
CA TYR A 1067 10.75 12.20 -8.01
C TYR A 1067 9.54 12.16 -8.95
N GLY A 1068 8.42 12.78 -8.56
CA GLY A 1068 7.20 12.82 -9.39
C GLY A 1068 7.44 13.45 -10.76
N CYS A 1069 8.26 14.50 -10.85
CA CYS A 1069 8.65 15.13 -12.11
C CYS A 1069 9.48 14.22 -13.02
N TRP A 1070 10.38 13.39 -12.48
CA TRP A 1070 11.10 12.41 -13.27
C TRP A 1070 10.14 11.41 -13.92
N PHE A 1071 9.32 10.70 -13.13
CA PHE A 1071 8.35 9.74 -13.67
C PHE A 1071 7.36 10.43 -14.64
N GLY A 1072 6.92 11.65 -14.32
CA GLY A 1072 6.04 12.47 -15.15
C GLY A 1072 6.63 12.83 -16.53
N ILE A 1073 7.91 13.19 -16.60
CA ILE A 1073 8.60 13.41 -17.89
C ILE A 1073 8.81 12.09 -18.62
N GLU A 1074 9.40 11.09 -17.94
CA GLU A 1074 9.88 9.84 -18.52
C GLU A 1074 8.81 9.13 -19.35
N GLY A 1075 7.65 8.90 -18.73
CA GLY A 1075 6.53 8.19 -19.34
C GLY A 1075 5.90 8.99 -20.47
N LEU A 1076 5.89 10.33 -20.40
CA LEU A 1076 5.39 11.16 -21.49
C LEU A 1076 6.34 11.17 -22.69
N THR A 1077 7.65 11.28 -22.49
CA THR A 1077 8.63 11.23 -23.60
C THR A 1077 8.66 9.85 -24.25
N LYS A 1078 8.61 8.76 -23.48
CA LYS A 1078 8.52 7.38 -24.00
C LYS A 1078 7.16 7.11 -24.67
N ALA A 1079 6.08 7.76 -24.24
CA ALA A 1079 4.79 7.81 -24.95
C ALA A 1079 4.77 8.81 -26.14
N GLY A 1080 5.92 9.21 -26.67
CA GLY A 1080 6.04 10.08 -27.84
C GLY A 1080 5.44 11.48 -27.66
N GLU A 1081 5.39 12.02 -26.44
CA GLU A 1081 5.09 13.44 -26.24
C GLU A 1081 6.27 14.30 -26.72
N SER A 1082 5.98 15.37 -27.46
CA SER A 1082 7.04 16.26 -27.92
C SER A 1082 7.71 16.92 -26.72
N HIS A 1083 9.05 16.94 -26.75
CA HIS A 1083 9.88 17.71 -25.83
C HIS A 1083 9.52 19.21 -25.86
N SER A 1084 8.99 19.67 -27.01
CA SER A 1084 8.47 21.04 -27.21
C SER A 1084 6.99 21.23 -26.80
N SER A 1085 6.38 20.28 -26.08
CA SER A 1085 5.03 20.44 -25.54
C SER A 1085 4.99 21.44 -24.39
N ALA A 1086 3.79 21.93 -24.07
CA ALA A 1086 3.59 22.80 -22.90
C ALA A 1086 3.82 22.03 -21.58
N THR A 1087 3.40 20.77 -21.53
CA THR A 1087 3.53 19.89 -20.35
C THR A 1087 4.99 19.62 -19.99
N ILE A 1088 5.82 19.22 -20.97
CA ILE A 1088 7.25 18.99 -20.75
C ILE A 1088 7.96 20.28 -20.33
N ARG A 1089 7.78 21.39 -21.08
CA ARG A 1089 8.41 22.68 -20.75
C ARG A 1089 8.02 23.21 -19.36
N LYS A 1090 6.76 23.09 -18.95
CA LYS A 1090 6.32 23.52 -17.61
C LYS A 1090 7.07 22.79 -16.50
N CYS A 1091 7.21 21.46 -16.61
CA CYS A 1091 7.96 20.67 -15.64
C CYS A 1091 9.46 21.04 -15.63
N CYS A 1092 10.08 21.23 -16.80
CA CYS A 1092 11.45 21.73 -16.87
C CYS A 1092 11.61 23.11 -16.20
N GLN A 1093 10.67 24.04 -16.45
CA GLN A 1093 10.66 25.37 -15.81
C GLN A 1093 10.47 25.28 -14.29
N PHE A 1094 9.61 24.37 -13.81
CA PHE A 1094 9.48 24.07 -12.38
C PHE A 1094 10.82 23.61 -11.81
N LEU A 1095 11.43 22.56 -12.36
CA LEU A 1095 12.71 22.03 -11.87
C LEU A 1095 13.81 23.08 -11.91
N LEU A 1096 14.01 23.79 -13.03
CA LEU A 1096 15.00 24.86 -13.14
C LEU A 1096 14.79 25.98 -12.09
N SER A 1097 13.54 26.28 -11.71
CA SER A 1097 13.23 27.24 -10.64
C SER A 1097 13.57 26.76 -9.22
N LYS A 1098 13.91 25.47 -9.04
CA LYS A 1098 14.30 24.86 -7.75
C LYS A 1098 15.80 24.56 -7.64
N GLN A 1099 16.59 24.74 -8.69
CA GLN A 1099 18.03 24.47 -8.64
C GLN A 1099 18.72 25.42 -7.67
N ARG A 1100 19.63 24.89 -6.84
CA ARG A 1100 20.37 25.64 -5.82
C ARG A 1100 21.69 26.22 -6.35
N PRO A 1101 22.31 27.18 -5.63
CA PRO A 1101 23.57 27.81 -6.05
C PRO A 1101 24.71 26.80 -6.28
N ASN A 1102 24.81 25.75 -5.45
CA ASN A 1102 25.76 24.63 -5.62
C ASN A 1102 25.41 23.68 -6.79
N GLY A 1103 24.35 23.94 -7.55
CA GLY A 1103 23.96 23.16 -8.73
C GLY A 1103 23.04 21.99 -8.46
N GLY A 1104 22.84 21.59 -7.21
CA GLY A 1104 21.94 20.51 -6.85
C GLY A 1104 20.46 20.91 -6.74
N TRP A 1105 19.66 19.90 -6.40
CA TRP A 1105 18.27 20.00 -5.94
C TRP A 1105 18.14 19.22 -4.63
N GLY A 1106 17.17 19.57 -3.78
CA GLY A 1106 16.95 18.85 -2.53
C GLY A 1106 15.58 19.14 -1.95
N GLU A 1107 14.93 18.08 -1.46
CA GLU A 1107 13.66 18.10 -0.76
C GLU A 1107 13.77 17.24 0.50
N ASP A 1108 13.26 17.74 1.63
CA ASP A 1108 13.07 16.91 2.81
C ASP A 1108 11.66 16.28 2.81
N PHE A 1109 11.39 15.44 3.81
CA PHE A 1109 10.09 14.80 3.99
C PHE A 1109 8.91 15.81 4.13
N THR A 1110 9.15 17.09 4.48
CA THR A 1110 8.06 18.08 4.59
C THR A 1110 7.39 18.37 3.25
N SER A 1111 8.08 18.18 2.12
CA SER A 1111 7.46 18.27 0.78
C SER A 1111 6.23 17.36 0.65
N CYS A 1112 6.30 16.16 1.23
CA CYS A 1112 5.23 15.16 1.19
C CYS A 1112 4.07 15.55 2.11
N TYR A 1113 4.40 15.92 3.34
CA TYR A 1113 3.45 16.26 4.40
C TYR A 1113 2.65 17.54 4.10
N ASP A 1114 3.31 18.59 3.61
CA ASP A 1114 2.69 19.88 3.26
C ASP A 1114 2.11 19.90 1.83
N LYS A 1115 2.38 18.86 1.02
CA LYS A 1115 2.02 18.77 -0.41
C LYS A 1115 2.52 19.96 -1.25
N ASP A 1116 3.71 20.49 -0.92
CA ASP A 1116 4.36 21.64 -1.57
C ASP A 1116 5.88 21.64 -1.38
N TYR A 1117 6.66 22.12 -2.36
CA TYR A 1117 8.12 21.98 -2.40
C TYR A 1117 8.81 22.58 -1.16
N ALA A 1118 9.60 21.76 -0.45
CA ALA A 1118 10.36 22.15 0.73
C ALA A 1118 11.28 23.35 0.45
N ARG A 1119 10.90 24.55 0.92
CA ARG A 1119 11.63 25.81 0.63
C ARG A 1119 13.08 25.78 1.13
N LYS A 1120 13.33 25.11 2.26
CA LYS A 1120 14.67 24.90 2.82
C LYS A 1120 15.45 23.79 2.11
N GLY A 1121 14.76 22.86 1.44
CA GLY A 1121 15.36 21.65 0.90
C GLY A 1121 15.94 20.79 2.02
N MET A 1122 16.97 20.00 1.73
CA MET A 1122 17.61 19.11 2.69
C MET A 1122 18.58 19.85 3.63
N GLU A 1123 18.24 21.05 4.11
CA GLU A 1123 19.16 21.95 4.85
C GLU A 1123 19.77 21.32 6.12
N CYS A 1124 19.09 20.31 6.69
CA CYS A 1124 19.58 19.57 7.85
C CYS A 1124 20.47 18.36 7.50
N TYR A 1125 20.37 17.79 6.30
CA TYR A 1125 20.89 16.44 5.98
C TYR A 1125 21.64 16.34 4.65
N GLY A 1126 21.79 17.43 3.90
CA GLY A 1126 22.45 17.49 2.59
C GLY A 1126 23.21 18.82 2.38
N ASP A 1127 23.89 18.96 1.25
CA ASP A 1127 24.82 20.05 0.98
C ASP A 1127 24.10 21.34 0.52
N GLU A 1128 24.19 22.43 1.31
CA GLU A 1128 23.45 23.69 1.12
C GLU A 1128 21.92 23.51 0.87
N GLY A 1129 21.36 22.41 1.36
CA GLY A 1129 19.97 22.00 1.14
C GLY A 1129 19.68 21.29 -0.20
N SER A 1130 20.71 20.99 -0.98
CA SER A 1130 20.68 19.99 -2.05
C SER A 1130 20.89 18.58 -1.49
N GLY A 1131 20.53 17.55 -2.27
CA GLY A 1131 20.86 16.16 -1.99
C GLY A 1131 21.12 15.37 -3.27
N VAL A 1132 21.94 14.31 -3.17
CA VAL A 1132 22.38 13.49 -4.31
C VAL A 1132 21.22 12.80 -5.01
N VAL A 1133 20.25 12.29 -4.25
CA VAL A 1133 19.09 11.57 -4.79
C VAL A 1133 18.12 12.52 -5.51
N SER A 1134 17.72 13.63 -4.87
CA SER A 1134 16.84 14.63 -5.50
C SER A 1134 17.50 15.29 -6.72
N THR A 1135 18.82 15.52 -6.69
CA THR A 1135 19.59 16.02 -7.85
C THR A 1135 19.59 15.01 -8.99
N ALA A 1136 19.81 13.73 -8.69
CA ALA A 1136 19.78 12.68 -9.71
C ALA A 1136 18.41 12.57 -10.40
N TRP A 1137 17.29 12.60 -9.65
CA TRP A 1137 15.96 12.61 -10.26
C TRP A 1137 15.70 13.86 -11.11
N ALA A 1138 16.11 15.05 -10.65
CA ALA A 1138 16.00 16.28 -11.44
C ALA A 1138 16.81 16.20 -12.76
N LEU A 1139 18.01 15.60 -12.73
CA LEU A 1139 18.82 15.36 -13.92
C LEU A 1139 18.23 14.30 -14.85
N LEU A 1140 17.69 13.20 -14.33
CA LEU A 1140 16.99 12.18 -15.12
C LEU A 1140 15.79 12.78 -15.85
N ALA A 1141 15.01 13.63 -15.17
CA ALA A 1141 13.91 14.39 -15.77
C ALA A 1141 14.38 15.38 -16.86
N LEU A 1142 15.38 16.23 -16.56
CA LEU A 1142 15.85 17.25 -17.49
C LEU A 1142 16.55 16.65 -18.72
N SER A 1143 17.25 15.52 -18.57
CA SER A 1143 17.87 14.78 -19.68
C SER A 1143 16.86 14.01 -20.53
N ALA A 1144 15.86 13.36 -19.93
CA ALA A 1144 14.74 12.76 -20.67
C ALA A 1144 13.98 13.82 -21.48
N ALA A 1145 13.74 15.00 -20.90
CA ALA A 1145 13.17 16.14 -21.60
C ALA A 1145 14.09 16.78 -22.66
N LYS A 1146 15.39 16.45 -22.70
CA LYS A 1146 16.44 17.14 -23.47
C LYS A 1146 16.39 18.66 -23.27
N CYS A 1147 16.49 19.08 -22.01
CA CYS A 1147 16.44 20.49 -21.62
C CYS A 1147 17.51 21.34 -22.32
N ASP A 1148 17.08 22.51 -22.86
CA ASP A 1148 17.95 23.46 -23.56
C ASP A 1148 18.97 24.17 -22.62
N ASP A 1149 18.71 24.26 -21.31
CA ASP A 1149 19.66 24.81 -20.34
C ASP A 1149 20.70 23.76 -19.93
N VAL A 1150 21.62 23.49 -20.85
CA VAL A 1150 22.78 22.61 -20.62
C VAL A 1150 23.68 23.16 -19.50
N ASN A 1151 23.63 24.46 -19.18
CA ASN A 1151 24.40 25.01 -18.05
C ASN A 1151 23.81 24.59 -16.71
N ALA A 1152 22.48 24.53 -16.57
CA ALA A 1152 21.82 23.95 -15.40
C ALA A 1152 22.11 22.45 -15.26
N VAL A 1153 22.03 21.68 -16.35
CA VAL A 1153 22.40 20.26 -16.35
C VAL A 1153 23.85 20.07 -15.94
N ARG A 1154 24.80 20.83 -16.51
CA ARG A 1154 26.23 20.77 -16.17
C ARG A 1154 26.47 21.03 -14.68
N ARG A 1155 25.79 22.01 -14.08
CA ARG A 1155 25.90 22.29 -12.63
C ARG A 1155 25.43 21.10 -11.78
N GLY A 1156 24.33 20.45 -12.13
CA GLY A 1156 23.85 19.26 -11.41
C GLY A 1156 24.77 18.04 -11.58
N VAL A 1157 25.29 17.82 -12.79
CA VAL A 1157 26.30 16.79 -13.06
C VAL A 1157 27.57 17.04 -12.23
N GLN A 1158 28.04 18.29 -12.17
CA GLN A 1158 29.20 18.67 -11.35
C GLN A 1158 28.93 18.45 -9.86
N TYR A 1159 27.75 18.81 -9.35
CA TYR A 1159 27.35 18.52 -7.98
C TYR A 1159 27.44 17.01 -7.66
N LEU A 1160 26.93 16.13 -8.52
CA LEU A 1160 27.04 14.68 -8.30
C LEU A 1160 28.49 14.17 -8.34
N ILE A 1161 29.37 14.78 -9.14
CA ILE A 1161 30.79 14.44 -9.18
C ILE A 1161 31.51 14.93 -7.90
N ASP A 1162 31.29 16.17 -7.47
CA ASP A 1162 31.93 16.73 -6.27
C ASP A 1162 31.37 16.17 -4.95
N ARG A 1163 30.18 15.55 -4.97
CA ARG A 1163 29.61 14.79 -3.85
C ARG A 1163 29.96 13.29 -3.88
N GLN A 1164 30.65 12.79 -4.92
CA GLN A 1164 31.13 11.40 -4.94
C GLN A 1164 32.31 11.26 -3.96
N LEU A 1165 32.29 10.19 -3.18
CA LEU A 1165 33.34 9.84 -2.23
C LEU A 1165 34.51 9.19 -2.96
N ASP A 1166 35.72 9.25 -2.37
CA ASP A 1166 36.94 8.64 -2.92
C ASP A 1166 36.78 7.14 -3.23
N CYS A 1167 35.89 6.45 -2.52
CA CYS A 1167 35.54 5.05 -2.72
C CYS A 1167 34.59 4.76 -3.89
N GLY A 1168 34.06 5.78 -4.58
CA GLY A 1168 33.04 5.67 -5.63
C GLY A 1168 31.59 5.71 -5.14
N ASP A 1169 31.37 5.63 -3.83
CA ASP A 1169 30.04 5.76 -3.20
C ASP A 1169 29.57 7.24 -3.12
N TRP A 1170 28.33 7.46 -2.70
CA TRP A 1170 27.82 8.79 -2.30
C TRP A 1170 27.39 8.76 -0.82
N PRO A 1171 27.53 9.90 -0.09
CA PRO A 1171 27.22 9.95 1.33
C PRO A 1171 25.74 9.66 1.61
N GLN A 1172 25.45 9.01 2.74
CA GLN A 1172 24.07 8.89 3.22
C GLN A 1172 23.57 10.23 3.75
N GLU A 1173 22.61 10.81 3.02
CA GLU A 1173 21.85 12.01 3.34
C GLU A 1173 20.47 11.65 3.94
N GLY A 1174 19.50 12.56 3.93
CA GLY A 1174 18.16 12.34 4.52
C GLY A 1174 17.29 11.27 3.85
N ILE A 1175 16.13 11.00 4.45
CA ILE A 1175 15.21 9.94 4.06
C ILE A 1175 14.56 10.21 2.70
N SER A 1176 14.71 9.27 1.78
CA SER A 1176 14.30 9.45 0.37
C SER A 1176 12.92 8.88 0.05
N GLY A 1177 12.46 7.86 0.77
CA GLY A 1177 11.15 7.23 0.55
C GLY A 1177 10.04 7.84 1.39
N VAL A 1178 8.79 7.68 0.95
CA VAL A 1178 7.58 8.02 1.71
C VAL A 1178 6.47 7.03 1.40
N PHE A 1179 5.54 6.81 2.32
CA PHE A 1179 4.24 6.21 2.02
C PHE A 1179 3.09 6.97 2.71
N ASN A 1180 1.90 6.93 2.10
CA ASN A 1180 0.65 7.54 2.57
C ASN A 1180 0.82 8.97 3.15
N ARG A 1181 1.66 9.77 2.46
CA ARG A 1181 2.05 11.16 2.74
C ARG A 1181 2.81 11.44 4.05
N ALA A 1182 2.57 10.64 5.10
CA ALA A 1182 2.86 11.01 6.48
C ALA A 1182 3.93 10.15 7.18
N CYS A 1183 4.56 9.21 6.46
CA CYS A 1183 5.67 8.42 7.00
C CYS A 1183 6.81 8.27 6.00
N GLY A 1184 8.00 8.74 6.36
CA GLY A 1184 9.23 8.48 5.60
C GLY A 1184 9.74 7.04 5.77
N ILE A 1185 10.41 6.52 4.74
CA ILE A 1185 11.03 5.19 4.72
C ILE A 1185 12.39 5.20 4.00
N THR A 1186 13.36 4.44 4.49
CA THR A 1186 14.71 4.39 3.92
C THR A 1186 14.75 3.57 2.63
N TYR A 1187 15.51 4.05 1.64
CA TYR A 1187 15.92 3.29 0.46
C TYR A 1187 17.45 3.39 0.34
N THR A 1188 18.18 2.46 0.96
CA THR A 1188 19.66 2.51 0.99
C THR A 1188 20.27 2.59 -0.41
N ALA A 1189 19.71 1.88 -1.40
CA ALA A 1189 20.23 1.80 -2.76
C ALA A 1189 20.20 3.14 -3.52
N TYR A 1190 19.31 4.08 -3.15
CA TYR A 1190 19.01 5.26 -3.97
C TYR A 1190 20.20 6.22 -4.12
N ARG A 1191 21.06 6.34 -3.10
CA ARG A 1191 22.30 7.14 -3.16
C ARG A 1191 23.33 6.58 -4.14
N ASN A 1192 23.28 5.29 -4.46
CA ASN A 1192 24.14 4.66 -5.46
C ASN A 1192 23.48 4.67 -6.84
N VAL A 1193 22.29 4.07 -6.93
CA VAL A 1193 21.63 3.76 -8.20
C VAL A 1193 21.28 5.01 -8.99
N PHE A 1194 20.70 6.04 -8.35
CA PHE A 1194 20.25 7.22 -9.09
C PHE A 1194 21.40 8.14 -9.55
N PRO A 1195 22.43 8.45 -8.74
CA PRO A 1195 23.60 9.19 -9.25
C PRO A 1195 24.31 8.48 -10.41
N ILE A 1196 24.50 7.15 -10.35
CA ILE A 1196 25.02 6.37 -11.49
C ILE A 1196 24.16 6.58 -12.74
N TRP A 1197 22.84 6.39 -12.62
CA TRP A 1197 21.89 6.52 -13.73
C TRP A 1197 21.90 7.93 -14.33
N ALA A 1198 21.82 8.96 -13.49
CA ALA A 1198 21.80 10.36 -13.89
C ALA A 1198 23.09 10.77 -14.61
N LEU A 1199 24.25 10.36 -14.08
CA LEU A 1199 25.56 10.64 -14.67
C LEU A 1199 25.72 9.96 -16.04
N GLY A 1200 25.40 8.66 -16.13
CA GLY A 1200 25.44 7.91 -17.39
C GLY A 1200 24.50 8.49 -18.45
N ARG A 1201 23.24 8.72 -18.10
CA ARG A 1201 22.24 9.30 -19.00
C ARG A 1201 22.63 10.71 -19.46
N CYS A 1202 23.06 11.59 -18.55
CA CYS A 1202 23.50 12.93 -18.94
C CYS A 1202 24.73 12.87 -19.86
N SER A 1203 25.70 12.00 -19.57
CA SER A 1203 26.87 11.80 -20.44
C SER A 1203 26.47 11.32 -21.84
N SER A 1204 25.45 10.46 -21.96
CA SER A 1204 24.92 9.97 -23.24
C SER A 1204 24.11 11.03 -24.00
N VAL A 1205 23.27 11.80 -23.31
CA VAL A 1205 22.36 12.79 -23.94
C VAL A 1205 23.08 14.08 -24.37
N TYR A 1206 24.05 14.56 -23.58
CA TYR A 1206 24.67 15.87 -23.78
C TYR A 1206 26.14 15.80 -24.26
N GLY A 1207 26.84 14.69 -24.03
CA GLY A 1207 28.20 14.47 -24.51
C GLY A 1207 29.20 15.57 -24.11
N SER A 1208 30.01 16.02 -25.06
CA SER A 1208 31.00 17.10 -24.87
C SER A 1208 30.39 18.43 -24.41
N SER A 1209 29.07 18.65 -24.59
CA SER A 1209 28.37 19.84 -24.09
C SER A 1209 28.42 19.97 -22.56
N LEU A 1210 28.72 18.90 -21.82
CA LEU A 1210 28.96 18.91 -20.37
C LEU A 1210 30.36 19.40 -19.98
N VAL A 1211 31.32 19.47 -20.90
CA VAL A 1211 32.62 20.09 -20.65
C VAL A 1211 32.42 21.63 -20.53
N GLN A 1212 33.28 22.32 -19.76
CA GLN A 1212 33.26 23.78 -19.75
C GLN A 1212 33.98 24.35 -20.99
N PRO A 1213 33.41 25.34 -21.70
CA PRO A 1213 34.12 26.04 -22.76
C PRO A 1213 35.43 26.65 -22.23
N GLY A 1214 36.57 26.28 -22.84
CA GLY A 1214 37.91 26.68 -22.40
C GLY A 1214 38.61 25.71 -21.42
N ALA A 1215 38.02 24.54 -21.13
CA ALA A 1215 38.72 23.46 -20.43
C ALA A 1215 39.56 22.57 -21.37
N GLU A 1216 39.38 22.69 -22.69
CA GLU A 1216 40.09 21.90 -23.72
C GLU A 1216 41.52 22.40 -24.02
N ASP A 1217 41.91 23.57 -23.48
CA ASP A 1217 43.24 24.21 -23.62
C ASP A 1217 44.18 23.92 -22.42
N LYS A 1218 43.97 22.83 -21.67
CA LYS A 1218 44.77 22.41 -20.50
C LYS A 1218 45.02 20.91 -20.42
#